data_AF-A0A1F8XLJ9-F1
#
_entry.id   AF-A0A1F8XLJ9-F1
#
_cell.length_a   1.000
_cell.length_b   1.000
_cell.length_c   1.000
_cell.angle_alpha   90.00
_cell.angle_beta   90.00
_cell.angle_gamma   90.00
#
_symmetry.space_group_name_H-M   'P 1'
#
loop_
_entity.id
_entity.type
_entity.pdbx_description
1 polymer ?
#
loop_
_entity_poly.entity_id
_entity_poly.type
_entity_poly.pdbx_seq_one_letter_code
_entity_poly.pdbx_strand_id
1 'polypeptide(L)'
;MSGSRSVYVGIDIGSVSANTVVLDSNKNLLEEHYTRTKGEPLETSLAVLEEIIHKYGKENIRLVAATGSGGKLIAPLIGAGFTNEVIAQAKATEVYHPEARTVIEMGGQDAKLIFLAPEGSDEKLRIADFQMNSVCAAGTGSFLDQQAFRMGLTIEEFGHLALKSKNPPRVAGRCSVFAKSDMIHLQQIATPDYDIVAGLCYAVARNFKATIGKGKEFITPVAFQGGVAANQGVRKAFKDVLELDEKDYIIPAHFASMGALGAVFTCIEMNKAAGAFKGVDALREYIATGRKNERSLEKLIRPEGHPSQRKSSAGYLLEQGKIIDAYLGIDVGSTSTNVILIDKDLKLVTKRYLATAGRPLEAIRKGLSSVGDECAEFVNVIGVGTTGSGRYLSGDFIGADVIRNEITAQATAAAVIDPEVDTIFEIGGQDSKYIALKNGVVVDFEMNKVCAAGTGSFLEEQAERLGISIKGEFSELALGCSTPPPMGERCTVFIESDMVHYQQRGVEKDGLVAGLSYSIVQNYLNRVVGDRRIGNRIFFQGGTAANLGVVSAFEKVTGKKITVPENHDVTGAIGAAMLVAKEMPAGTKTRFKGWDAGRKKYELTSFECRDCSNICEVRKVVMEGEAPLYYGGRCEKYDVKRDDSKNSHLPDLFKEREKMLFSAYTGKAAGKDAPVIGVPRMLFMYELYPFWKAFFDVLGFRVQLSSPTNKEIIKNGIEQIVTETCFPIKVAHGHVNELIEKGVKRIFLPSIINMKPAKEGQVNTQLCPYVQTIPYLCNSAYDFKAKGVEVLTPVIHFNTKESILKKEFYEFGKTLGRDRGAVDKALNAAFAAQDWFKTKLLERGREVIDSLKPEDTALVIVGRAYNTMDSGINLELPQKLREMGTIAIPFDMLDTDSITDGALADGMYWRSGQKILAASRLVKKDERLFSIYITNFGCGPDS
;
A
#
# COMPACT_ATOMS: atom_id res chain seq x y z
N MET A 1 53.29 -27.16 19.35
CA MET A 1 53.69 -27.29 17.94
C MET A 1 52.43 -27.34 17.07
N SER A 2 51.96 -26.20 16.58
CA SER A 2 50.81 -26.11 15.67
C SER A 2 51.34 -25.84 14.27
N GLY A 3 51.29 -26.84 13.39
CA GLY A 3 51.65 -26.65 11.98
C GLY A 3 50.82 -25.52 11.39
N SER A 4 51.48 -24.51 10.83
CA SER A 4 50.87 -23.33 10.21
C SER A 4 50.03 -23.77 8.99
N ARG A 5 48.73 -23.97 9.19
CA ARG A 5 47.80 -24.23 8.09
C ARG A 5 47.52 -22.92 7.37
N SER A 6 47.91 -22.82 6.11
CA SER A 6 47.48 -21.73 5.23
C SER A 6 45.98 -21.81 4.98
N VAL A 7 45.29 -20.67 5.11
CA VAL A 7 43.83 -20.56 4.99
C VAL A 7 43.39 -19.53 3.95
N TYR A 8 42.16 -19.70 3.47
CA TYR A 8 41.45 -18.80 2.56
C TYR A 8 40.19 -18.32 3.28
N VAL A 9 39.89 -17.02 3.20
CA VAL A 9 38.76 -16.42 3.92
C VAL A 9 37.78 -15.82 2.93
N GLY A 10 36.50 -16.13 3.10
CA GLY A 10 35.40 -15.52 2.36
C GLY A 10 34.55 -14.68 3.27
N ILE A 11 34.18 -13.48 2.85
CA ILE A 11 33.28 -12.61 3.59
C ILE A 11 32.20 -12.04 2.67
N ASP A 12 30.94 -12.29 2.98
CA ASP A 12 29.78 -11.69 2.34
C ASP A 12 29.22 -10.61 3.26
N ILE A 13 29.38 -9.35 2.86
CA ILE A 13 29.06 -8.19 3.69
C ILE A 13 27.72 -7.62 3.22
N GLY A 14 26.65 -8.18 3.77
CA GLY A 14 25.28 -7.78 3.50
C GLY A 14 24.82 -6.56 4.29
N SER A 15 23.55 -6.20 4.13
CA SER A 15 22.91 -5.09 4.84
C SER A 15 22.56 -5.40 6.30
N VAL A 16 22.35 -6.67 6.63
CA VAL A 16 21.91 -7.13 7.97
C VAL A 16 22.93 -8.05 8.63
N SER A 17 23.77 -8.74 7.85
CA SER A 17 24.78 -9.68 8.35
C SER A 17 26.09 -9.60 7.58
N ALA A 18 27.16 -10.02 8.23
CA ALA A 18 28.45 -10.34 7.63
C ALA A 18 28.67 -11.85 7.78
N ASN A 19 28.64 -12.57 6.66
CA ASN A 19 28.74 -14.03 6.65
C ASN A 19 30.18 -14.40 6.27
N THR A 20 30.87 -15.12 7.13
CA THR A 20 32.31 -15.37 6.98
C THR A 20 32.61 -16.86 6.99
N VAL A 21 33.45 -17.30 6.06
CA VAL A 21 33.90 -18.68 5.94
C VAL A 21 35.42 -18.74 5.91
N VAL A 22 35.99 -19.79 6.52
CA VAL A 22 37.42 -20.07 6.48
C VAL A 22 37.62 -21.45 5.86
N LEU A 23 38.45 -21.53 4.82
CA LEU A 23 38.77 -22.77 4.11
C LEU A 23 40.25 -23.15 4.30
N ASP A 24 40.54 -24.44 4.31
CA ASP A 24 41.90 -24.96 4.25
C ASP A 24 42.49 -24.91 2.83
N SER A 25 43.75 -25.34 2.67
CA SER A 25 44.42 -25.38 1.37
C SER A 25 43.82 -26.39 0.38
N ASN A 26 43.03 -27.34 0.86
CA ASN A 26 42.30 -28.31 0.05
C ASN A 26 40.85 -27.84 -0.24
N LYS A 27 40.52 -26.58 0.10
CA LYS A 27 39.19 -25.96 -0.05
C LYS A 27 38.11 -26.55 0.86
N ASN A 28 38.47 -27.29 1.90
CA ASN A 28 37.50 -27.77 2.89
C ASN A 28 37.12 -26.64 3.85
N LEU A 29 35.84 -26.56 4.20
CA LEU A 29 35.33 -25.61 5.19
C LEU A 29 35.83 -25.94 6.60
N LEU A 30 36.52 -25.00 7.23
CA LEU A 30 37.00 -25.08 8.62
C LEU A 30 36.05 -24.37 9.58
N GLU A 31 35.55 -23.20 9.18
CA GLU A 31 34.68 -22.36 10.00
C GLU A 31 33.64 -21.65 9.14
N GLU A 32 32.45 -21.46 9.72
CA GLU A 32 31.34 -20.71 9.15
C GLU A 32 30.69 -19.86 10.24
N HIS A 33 30.55 -18.57 9.99
CA HIS A 33 30.04 -17.58 10.94
C HIS A 33 28.97 -16.72 10.29
N TYR A 34 27.82 -16.61 10.94
CA TYR A 34 26.74 -15.67 10.57
C TYR A 34 26.64 -14.58 11.64
N THR A 35 27.20 -13.40 11.37
CA THR A 35 27.26 -12.31 12.35
C THR A 35 26.32 -11.18 11.95
N ARG A 36 25.31 -10.87 12.78
CA ARG A 36 24.41 -9.72 12.54
C ARG A 36 25.18 -8.42 12.71
N THR A 37 25.13 -7.54 11.71
CA THR A 37 25.89 -6.27 11.73
C THR A 37 25.28 -5.25 12.68
N LYS A 38 23.97 -5.37 12.98
CA LYS A 38 23.21 -4.40 13.79
C LYS A 38 23.39 -2.95 13.32
N GLY A 39 23.57 -2.78 12.00
CA GLY A 39 23.79 -1.46 11.41
C GLY A 39 25.24 -0.96 11.48
N GLU A 40 26.20 -1.79 11.87
CA GLU A 40 27.62 -1.43 11.94
C GLU A 40 28.43 -2.39 11.06
N PRO A 41 28.19 -2.42 9.73
CA PRO A 41 28.77 -3.43 8.84
C PRO A 41 30.29 -3.33 8.73
N LEU A 42 30.87 -2.13 8.85
CA LEU A 42 32.32 -1.93 8.76
C LEU A 42 33.01 -2.40 10.04
N GLU A 43 32.46 -2.01 11.18
CA GLU A 43 32.94 -2.34 12.51
C GLU A 43 32.77 -3.85 12.79
N THR A 44 31.65 -4.44 12.38
CA THR A 44 31.42 -5.88 12.45
C THR A 44 32.42 -6.64 11.58
N SER A 45 32.65 -6.18 10.34
CA SER A 45 33.63 -6.82 9.44
C SER A 45 35.05 -6.71 10.00
N LEU A 46 35.41 -5.56 10.60
CA LEU A 46 36.68 -5.37 11.27
C LEU A 46 36.85 -6.36 12.42
N ALA A 47 35.87 -6.47 13.32
CA ALA A 47 35.91 -7.36 14.47
C ALA A 47 36.07 -8.83 14.07
N VAL A 48 35.30 -9.30 13.07
CA VAL A 48 35.38 -10.68 12.57
C VAL A 48 36.73 -10.97 11.92
N LEU A 49 37.26 -10.03 11.13
CA LEU A 49 38.59 -10.18 10.53
C LEU A 49 39.71 -10.18 11.58
N GLU A 50 39.60 -9.36 12.63
CA GLU A 50 40.55 -9.34 13.75
C GLU A 50 40.55 -10.68 14.51
N GLU A 51 39.39 -11.27 14.74
CA GLU A 51 39.28 -12.60 15.35
C GLU A 51 39.95 -13.68 14.50
N ILE A 52 39.74 -13.67 13.18
CA ILE A 52 40.38 -14.60 12.25
C ILE A 52 41.91 -14.40 12.22
N ILE A 53 42.36 -13.14 12.18
CA ILE A 53 43.80 -12.82 12.26
C ILE A 53 44.41 -13.32 13.56
N HIS A 54 43.74 -13.12 14.69
CA HIS A 54 44.21 -13.57 15.99
C HIS A 54 44.34 -15.10 16.04
N LYS A 55 43.38 -15.82 15.46
CA LYS A 55 43.34 -17.29 15.48
C LYS A 55 44.34 -17.96 14.52
N TYR A 56 44.46 -17.45 13.30
CA TYR A 56 45.27 -18.08 12.24
C TYR A 56 46.62 -17.42 12.01
N GLY A 57 46.79 -16.17 12.43
CA GLY A 57 47.93 -15.33 12.09
C GLY A 57 47.81 -14.75 10.67
N LYS A 58 48.06 -13.46 10.53
CA LYS A 58 48.00 -12.72 9.25
C LYS A 58 48.80 -13.43 8.14
N GLU A 59 50.01 -13.89 8.45
CA GLU A 59 50.94 -14.51 7.51
C GLU A 59 50.40 -15.82 6.90
N ASN A 60 49.44 -16.48 7.56
CA ASN A 60 48.85 -17.74 7.10
C ASN A 60 47.59 -17.54 6.25
N ILE A 61 47.06 -16.32 6.17
CA ILE A 61 45.88 -15.99 5.36
C ILE A 61 46.34 -15.69 3.93
N ARG A 62 46.16 -16.64 3.01
CA ARG A 62 46.63 -16.50 1.62
C ARG A 62 45.76 -15.58 0.79
N LEU A 63 44.48 -15.55 1.08
CA LEU A 63 43.48 -14.81 0.31
C LEU A 63 42.33 -14.44 1.23
N VAL A 64 41.86 -13.20 1.11
CA VAL A 64 40.52 -12.80 1.54
C VAL A 64 39.73 -12.45 0.29
N ALA A 65 38.52 -12.99 0.17
CA ALA A 65 37.59 -12.67 -0.89
C ALA A 65 36.33 -12.05 -0.29
N ALA A 66 35.89 -10.93 -0.84
CA ALA A 66 34.72 -10.21 -0.40
C ALA A 66 33.63 -10.19 -1.47
N THR A 67 32.38 -10.29 -1.02
CA THR A 67 31.18 -10.00 -1.82
C THR A 67 30.16 -9.23 -0.98
N GLY A 68 28.96 -9.04 -1.48
CA GLY A 68 27.93 -8.28 -0.80
C GLY A 68 28.03 -6.77 -1.04
N SER A 69 26.97 -6.07 -0.67
CA SER A 69 26.86 -4.60 -0.75
C SER A 69 28.03 -3.84 -0.09
N GLY A 70 28.53 -4.30 1.07
CA GLY A 70 29.68 -3.72 1.76
C GLY A 70 31.05 -4.19 1.24
N GLY A 71 31.08 -5.31 0.50
CA GLY A 71 32.33 -5.91 0.01
C GLY A 71 33.08 -5.00 -0.95
N LYS A 72 32.38 -4.21 -1.77
CA LYS A 72 33.00 -3.29 -2.73
C LYS A 72 33.79 -2.16 -2.05
N LEU A 73 33.34 -1.72 -0.88
CA LEU A 73 34.01 -0.69 -0.08
C LEU A 73 35.17 -1.26 0.73
N ILE A 74 34.97 -2.42 1.37
CA ILE A 74 35.97 -3.03 2.26
C ILE A 74 37.12 -3.66 1.47
N ALA A 75 36.86 -4.28 0.32
CA ALA A 75 37.87 -5.06 -0.39
C ALA A 75 39.15 -4.27 -0.73
N PRO A 76 39.09 -3.03 -1.25
CA PRO A 76 40.30 -2.23 -1.49
C PRO A 76 41.08 -1.87 -0.21
N LEU A 77 40.37 -1.66 0.91
CA LEU A 77 40.98 -1.25 2.19
C LEU A 77 41.83 -2.36 2.80
N ILE A 78 41.38 -3.61 2.70
CA ILE A 78 42.07 -4.77 3.30
C ILE A 78 42.90 -5.57 2.30
N GLY A 79 42.88 -5.19 1.02
CA GLY A 79 43.50 -5.98 -0.06
C GLY A 79 42.79 -7.32 -0.26
N ALA A 80 41.47 -7.36 -0.28
CA ALA A 80 40.69 -8.55 -0.62
C ALA A 80 40.29 -8.56 -2.10
N GLY A 81 40.12 -9.76 -2.67
CA GLY A 81 39.52 -9.93 -4.00
C GLY A 81 38.01 -9.68 -3.94
N PHE A 82 37.48 -8.83 -4.83
CA PHE A 82 36.04 -8.60 -4.90
C PHE A 82 35.38 -9.43 -6.01
N THR A 83 34.23 -10.04 -5.68
CA THR A 83 33.38 -10.79 -6.62
C THR A 83 31.94 -10.31 -6.50
N ASN A 84 31.25 -10.14 -7.64
CA ASN A 84 29.82 -9.80 -7.65
C ASN A 84 28.98 -10.93 -7.07
N GLU A 85 27.95 -10.58 -6.29
CA GLU A 85 27.11 -11.55 -5.58
C GLU A 85 26.43 -12.57 -6.50
N VAL A 86 25.93 -12.18 -7.67
CA VAL A 86 25.28 -13.12 -8.61
C VAL A 86 26.28 -14.20 -9.06
N ILE A 87 27.53 -13.79 -9.32
CA ILE A 87 28.61 -14.70 -9.72
C ILE A 87 28.99 -15.60 -8.53
N ALA A 88 29.11 -15.03 -7.33
CA ALA A 88 29.45 -15.80 -6.14
C ALA A 88 28.37 -16.85 -5.83
N GLN A 89 27.09 -16.46 -5.81
CA GLN A 89 25.97 -17.37 -5.55
C GLN A 89 25.90 -18.50 -6.59
N ALA A 90 26.06 -18.18 -7.88
CA ALA A 90 26.12 -19.18 -8.94
C ALA A 90 27.32 -20.12 -8.76
N LYS A 91 28.50 -19.59 -8.40
CA LYS A 91 29.72 -20.38 -8.22
C LYS A 91 29.63 -21.33 -7.04
N ALA A 92 29.09 -20.90 -5.91
CA ALA A 92 28.87 -21.80 -4.77
C ALA A 92 27.84 -22.89 -5.11
N THR A 93 26.80 -22.53 -5.87
CA THR A 93 25.80 -23.51 -6.34
C THR A 93 26.43 -24.53 -7.27
N GLU A 94 27.30 -24.12 -8.20
CA GLU A 94 28.05 -25.06 -9.06
C GLU A 94 28.87 -26.08 -8.25
N VAL A 95 29.50 -25.63 -7.16
CA VAL A 95 30.36 -26.50 -6.34
C VAL A 95 29.56 -27.47 -5.47
N TYR A 96 28.45 -27.02 -4.86
CA TYR A 96 27.70 -27.82 -3.88
C TYR A 96 26.46 -28.52 -4.45
N HIS A 97 25.85 -27.95 -5.49
CA HIS A 97 24.58 -28.38 -6.09
C HIS A 97 24.57 -28.18 -7.63
N PRO A 98 25.47 -28.83 -8.39
CA PRO A 98 25.56 -28.68 -9.85
C PRO A 98 24.28 -29.11 -10.60
N GLU A 99 23.42 -29.88 -9.95
CA GLU A 99 22.10 -30.27 -10.44
C GLU A 99 21.11 -29.11 -10.50
N ALA A 100 21.28 -28.06 -9.69
CA ALA A 100 20.33 -26.95 -9.63
C ALA A 100 20.23 -26.20 -10.97
N ARG A 101 19.01 -25.76 -11.32
CA ARG A 101 18.73 -24.98 -12.53
C ARG A 101 18.19 -23.60 -12.23
N THR A 102 17.65 -23.40 -11.03
CA THR A 102 17.19 -22.11 -10.55
C THR A 102 17.71 -21.87 -9.13
N VAL A 103 18.25 -20.68 -8.86
CA VAL A 103 18.63 -20.23 -7.52
C VAL A 103 17.72 -19.08 -7.12
N ILE A 104 17.06 -19.26 -5.98
CA ILE A 104 16.38 -18.21 -5.23
C ILE A 104 17.32 -17.84 -4.09
N GLU A 105 17.86 -16.63 -4.12
CA GLU A 105 18.64 -16.09 -3.01
C GLU A 105 17.86 -14.95 -2.35
N MET A 106 17.74 -14.97 -1.03
CA MET A 106 17.05 -13.92 -0.30
C MET A 106 17.80 -13.54 0.98
N GLY A 107 18.32 -12.31 0.96
CA GLY A 107 19.00 -11.65 2.06
C GLY A 107 18.10 -10.71 2.85
N GLY A 108 18.73 -9.78 3.56
CA GLY A 108 18.04 -8.82 4.42
C GLY A 108 17.30 -7.71 3.67
N GLN A 109 17.81 -7.25 2.52
CA GLN A 109 17.23 -6.13 1.76
C GLN A 109 17.11 -6.44 0.26
N ASP A 110 17.77 -7.49 -0.21
CA ASP A 110 17.84 -7.89 -1.59
C ASP A 110 17.44 -9.36 -1.77
N ALA A 111 16.97 -9.66 -2.97
CA ALA A 111 16.59 -10.99 -3.38
C ALA A 111 16.89 -11.17 -4.87
N LYS A 112 17.34 -12.36 -5.23
CA LYS A 112 17.88 -12.69 -6.56
C LYS A 112 17.23 -13.97 -7.06
N LEU A 113 16.91 -13.98 -8.35
CA LEU A 113 16.51 -15.16 -9.10
C LEU A 113 17.56 -15.38 -10.19
N ILE A 114 18.25 -16.52 -10.15
CA ILE A 114 19.34 -16.84 -11.08
C ILE A 114 18.97 -18.14 -11.80
N PHE A 115 19.00 -18.12 -13.13
CA PHE A 115 18.83 -19.31 -13.96
C PHE A 115 20.21 -19.83 -14.37
N LEU A 116 20.45 -21.10 -14.11
CA LEU A 116 21.71 -21.79 -14.42
C LEU A 116 21.49 -22.77 -15.56
N ALA A 117 22.42 -22.76 -16.51
CA ALA A 117 22.46 -23.71 -17.61
C ALA A 117 23.81 -24.44 -17.62
N PRO A 118 23.84 -25.73 -18.01
CA PRO A 118 25.09 -26.45 -18.23
C PRO A 118 25.97 -25.74 -19.26
N GLU A 119 27.28 -25.72 -19.02
CA GLU A 119 28.30 -25.24 -19.93
C GLU A 119 29.24 -26.40 -20.33
N GLY A 120 29.02 -26.98 -21.50
CA GLY A 120 29.84 -28.10 -22.02
C GLY A 120 29.47 -29.47 -21.44
N SER A 121 30.46 -30.37 -21.32
CA SER A 121 30.31 -31.69 -20.69
C SER A 121 30.34 -31.57 -19.16
N ASP A 122 29.48 -32.36 -18.51
CA ASP A 122 28.85 -32.12 -17.20
C ASP A 122 29.72 -31.59 -16.04
N GLU A 123 29.07 -30.75 -15.21
CA GLU A 123 29.47 -30.12 -13.92
C GLU A 123 29.79 -28.61 -13.94
N LYS A 124 29.97 -27.96 -15.09
CA LYS A 124 30.09 -26.49 -15.14
C LYS A 124 28.76 -25.81 -15.43
N LEU A 125 28.46 -24.73 -14.70
CA LEU A 125 27.25 -23.95 -14.83
C LEU A 125 27.55 -22.53 -15.29
N ARG A 126 26.83 -22.07 -16.31
CA ARG A 126 26.78 -20.66 -16.70
C ARG A 126 25.48 -20.02 -16.25
N ILE A 127 25.53 -18.73 -15.96
CA ILE A 127 24.33 -17.92 -15.71
C ILE A 127 23.62 -17.71 -17.06
N ALA A 128 22.43 -18.29 -17.22
CA ALA A 128 21.61 -18.14 -18.41
C ALA A 128 20.83 -16.81 -18.40
N ASP A 129 20.30 -16.45 -17.23
CA ASP A 129 19.51 -15.24 -16.99
C ASP A 129 19.49 -14.95 -15.48
N PHE A 130 19.24 -13.71 -15.09
CA PHE A 130 19.01 -13.36 -13.69
C PHE A 130 18.05 -12.17 -13.55
N GLN A 131 17.39 -12.10 -12.40
CA GLN A 131 16.56 -10.98 -11.97
C GLN A 131 16.90 -10.64 -10.53
N MET A 132 16.78 -9.37 -10.17
CA MET A 132 16.94 -8.89 -8.81
C MET A 132 15.82 -7.89 -8.50
N ASN A 133 15.43 -7.78 -7.23
CA ASN A 133 14.55 -6.68 -6.84
C ASN A 133 15.22 -5.32 -7.10
N SER A 134 14.42 -4.33 -7.48
CA SER A 134 14.85 -2.93 -7.41
C SER A 134 15.02 -2.51 -5.95
N VAL A 135 15.60 -1.33 -5.71
CA VAL A 135 15.96 -0.72 -4.41
C VAL A 135 14.96 -0.91 -3.24
N CYS A 136 13.70 -1.27 -3.51
CA CYS A 136 12.71 -1.62 -2.50
C CYS A 136 12.95 -3.02 -1.89
N ALA A 137 13.30 -3.05 -0.59
CA ALA A 137 13.47 -4.28 0.20
C ALA A 137 12.16 -4.99 0.59
N ALA A 138 11.02 -4.56 0.05
CA ALA A 138 9.74 -5.15 0.38
C ALA A 138 9.65 -6.61 -0.11
N GLY A 139 9.41 -7.54 0.84
CA GLY A 139 9.37 -8.98 0.57
C GLY A 139 10.73 -9.68 0.73
N THR A 140 11.63 -9.16 1.56
CA THR A 140 12.94 -9.78 1.92
C THR A 140 13.03 -10.07 3.42
N GLY A 141 14.22 -10.36 3.96
CA GLY A 141 14.42 -10.64 5.38
C GLY A 141 14.01 -9.50 6.31
N SER A 142 14.33 -8.24 5.97
CA SER A 142 13.97 -7.07 6.78
C SER A 142 12.46 -6.93 6.94
N PHE A 143 11.69 -7.29 5.91
CA PHE A 143 10.23 -7.31 6.01
C PHE A 143 9.75 -8.26 7.11
N LEU A 144 10.37 -9.45 7.22
CA LEU A 144 10.03 -10.44 8.24
C LEU A 144 10.51 -10.01 9.62
N ASP A 145 11.74 -9.48 9.74
CA ASP A 145 12.26 -8.92 10.99
C ASP A 145 11.31 -7.85 11.56
N GLN A 146 10.86 -6.91 10.70
CA GLN A 146 9.90 -5.87 11.09
C GLN A 146 8.56 -6.45 11.57
N GLN A 147 8.07 -7.52 10.93
CA GLN A 147 6.80 -8.12 11.34
C GLN A 147 6.93 -8.93 12.62
N ALA A 148 8.03 -9.67 12.78
CA ALA A 148 8.32 -10.44 13.98
C ALA A 148 8.42 -9.50 15.20
N PHE A 149 9.17 -8.41 15.07
CA PHE A 149 9.27 -7.41 16.13
C PHE A 149 7.91 -6.84 16.55
N ARG A 150 7.07 -6.46 15.58
CA ARG A 150 5.72 -5.92 15.85
C ARG A 150 4.82 -6.91 16.60
N MET A 151 5.06 -8.20 16.44
CA MET A 151 4.35 -9.26 17.17
C MET A 151 5.01 -9.64 18.49
N GLY A 152 6.14 -9.02 18.85
CA GLY A 152 6.92 -9.36 20.04
C GLY A 152 7.58 -10.75 19.93
N LEU A 153 7.91 -11.19 18.72
CA LEU A 153 8.52 -12.49 18.42
C LEU A 153 9.97 -12.32 17.96
N THR A 154 10.83 -13.28 18.29
CA THR A 154 12.11 -13.44 17.60
C THR A 154 11.88 -13.98 16.18
N ILE A 155 12.82 -13.75 15.27
CA ILE A 155 12.69 -14.19 13.87
C ILE A 155 12.71 -15.74 13.77
N GLU A 156 13.38 -16.40 14.70
CA GLU A 156 13.44 -17.85 14.84
C GLU A 156 12.09 -18.42 15.31
N GLU A 157 11.47 -17.82 16.33
CA GLU A 157 10.12 -18.19 16.77
C GLU A 157 9.10 -17.94 15.67
N PHE A 158 9.22 -16.82 14.95
CA PHE A 158 8.37 -16.47 13.81
C PHE A 158 8.36 -17.59 12.75
N GLY A 159 9.54 -18.07 12.34
CA GLY A 159 9.65 -19.13 11.35
C GLY A 159 9.01 -20.45 11.77
N HIS A 160 9.17 -20.85 13.04
CA HIS A 160 8.57 -22.08 13.56
C HIS A 160 7.06 -21.95 13.78
N LEU A 161 6.61 -20.79 14.23
CA LEU A 161 5.19 -20.53 14.50
C LEU A 161 4.35 -20.66 13.23
N ALA A 162 4.87 -20.22 12.09
CA ALA A 162 4.24 -20.35 10.76
C ALA A 162 3.81 -21.79 10.43
N LEU A 163 4.56 -22.79 10.89
CA LEU A 163 4.33 -24.20 10.53
C LEU A 163 3.06 -24.78 11.17
N LYS A 164 2.51 -24.14 12.21
CA LYS A 164 1.26 -24.59 12.85
C LYS A 164 0.02 -24.27 12.00
N SER A 165 0.13 -23.30 11.09
CA SER A 165 -0.97 -22.87 10.24
C SER A 165 -1.32 -23.93 9.20
N LYS A 166 -2.61 -24.26 9.09
CA LYS A 166 -3.15 -25.10 8.01
C LYS A 166 -3.72 -24.27 6.86
N ASN A 167 -4.31 -23.12 7.19
CA ASN A 167 -5.01 -22.24 6.26
C ASN A 167 -4.54 -20.80 6.45
N PRO A 168 -3.33 -20.45 5.97
CA PRO A 168 -2.78 -19.12 6.18
C PRO A 168 -3.65 -18.05 5.50
N PRO A 169 -4.06 -16.97 6.22
CA PRO A 169 -4.73 -15.83 5.63
C PRO A 169 -3.88 -15.16 4.57
N ARG A 170 -4.54 -14.45 3.66
CA ARG A 170 -3.82 -13.66 2.66
C ARG A 170 -3.42 -12.31 3.25
N VAL A 171 -2.11 -12.08 3.29
CA VAL A 171 -1.51 -10.80 3.66
C VAL A 171 -0.82 -10.17 2.44
N ALA A 172 -0.90 -8.84 2.31
CA ALA A 172 -0.16 -8.09 1.31
C ALA A 172 1.35 -8.19 1.55
N GLY A 173 2.10 -8.73 0.57
CA GLY A 173 3.55 -8.90 0.68
C GLY A 173 4.39 -7.80 0.05
N ARG A 174 3.74 -6.81 -0.60
CA ARG A 174 4.40 -5.80 -1.45
C ARG A 174 5.05 -4.65 -0.67
N CYS A 175 4.72 -4.46 0.61
CA CYS A 175 5.25 -3.40 1.47
C CYS A 175 5.02 -3.77 2.93
N SER A 176 5.97 -3.47 3.82
CA SER A 176 5.84 -3.71 5.26
C SER A 176 4.70 -2.92 5.90
N VAL A 177 4.29 -1.80 5.30
CA VAL A 177 3.16 -1.04 5.82
C VAL A 177 1.81 -1.68 5.44
N PHE A 178 1.63 -2.10 4.19
CA PHE A 178 0.37 -2.77 3.82
C PHE A 178 0.21 -4.07 4.61
N ALA A 179 1.31 -4.82 4.80
CA ALA A 179 1.32 -5.97 5.68
C ALA A 179 0.91 -5.61 7.11
N LYS A 180 1.40 -4.49 7.66
CA LYS A 180 0.99 -4.01 8.98
C LYS A 180 -0.52 -3.75 9.07
N SER A 181 -1.11 -3.05 8.10
CA SER A 181 -2.55 -2.79 8.07
C SER A 181 -3.36 -4.09 8.04
N ASP A 182 -2.94 -5.04 7.19
CA ASP A 182 -3.56 -6.36 7.11
C ASP A 182 -3.39 -7.15 8.41
N MET A 183 -2.19 -7.17 9.00
CA MET A 183 -1.91 -7.82 10.28
C MET A 183 -2.75 -7.25 11.41
N ILE A 184 -2.83 -5.92 11.53
CA ILE A 184 -3.66 -5.26 12.55
C ILE A 184 -5.12 -5.66 12.33
N HIS A 185 -5.59 -5.69 11.09
CA HIS A 185 -6.94 -6.14 10.79
C HIS A 185 -7.17 -7.61 11.20
N LEU A 186 -6.23 -8.50 10.86
CA LEU A 186 -6.25 -9.93 11.22
C LEU A 186 -6.20 -10.15 12.74
N GLN A 187 -5.35 -9.41 13.45
CA GLN A 187 -5.25 -9.44 14.92
C GLN A 187 -6.53 -8.92 15.56
N GLN A 188 -7.10 -7.84 15.01
CA GLN A 188 -8.37 -7.33 15.49
C GLN A 188 -9.41 -8.46 15.39
N ILE A 189 -9.51 -9.21 14.29
CA ILE A 189 -10.48 -10.32 14.13
C ILE A 189 -10.08 -11.59 14.91
N ALA A 190 -9.10 -11.48 15.81
CA ALA A 190 -8.58 -12.58 16.62
C ALA A 190 -8.05 -13.76 15.80
N THR A 191 -7.54 -13.49 14.58
CA THR A 191 -6.80 -14.50 13.82
C THR A 191 -5.61 -14.95 14.66
N PRO A 192 -5.40 -16.27 14.84
CA PRO A 192 -4.26 -16.75 15.60
C PRO A 192 -2.94 -16.25 15.04
N ASP A 193 -1.99 -15.88 15.91
CA ASP A 193 -0.70 -15.34 15.48
C ASP A 193 0.04 -16.27 14.51
N TYR A 194 -0.07 -17.58 14.69
CA TYR A 194 0.54 -18.56 13.77
C TYR A 194 -0.03 -18.51 12.35
N ASP A 195 -1.31 -18.21 12.19
CA ASP A 195 -1.94 -18.04 10.89
C ASP A 195 -1.45 -16.73 10.25
N ILE A 196 -1.42 -15.63 11.01
CA ILE A 196 -0.91 -14.34 10.52
C ILE A 196 0.55 -14.48 10.04
N VAL A 197 1.39 -15.10 10.86
CA VAL A 197 2.81 -15.35 10.59
C VAL A 197 2.99 -16.22 9.33
N ALA A 198 2.20 -17.29 9.18
CA ALA A 198 2.20 -18.07 7.95
C ALA A 198 1.73 -17.24 6.74
N GLY A 199 0.67 -16.44 6.89
CA GLY A 199 0.19 -15.52 5.86
C GLY A 199 1.27 -14.57 5.35
N LEU A 200 2.13 -14.08 6.23
CA LEU A 200 3.30 -13.23 5.94
C LEU A 200 4.40 -14.00 5.20
N CYS A 201 4.73 -15.23 5.61
CA CYS A 201 5.69 -16.08 4.89
C CYS A 201 5.23 -16.34 3.45
N TYR A 202 3.94 -16.66 3.24
CA TYR A 202 3.39 -16.82 1.89
C TYR A 202 3.31 -15.50 1.13
N ALA A 203 3.13 -14.37 1.83
CA ALA A 203 3.15 -13.07 1.20
C ALA A 203 4.53 -12.76 0.59
N VAL A 204 5.62 -13.12 1.27
CA VAL A 204 7.00 -13.03 0.78
C VAL A 204 7.19 -13.89 -0.47
N ALA A 205 6.85 -15.19 -0.41
CA ALA A 205 7.02 -16.10 -1.54
C ALA A 205 6.19 -15.69 -2.78
N ARG A 206 4.92 -15.30 -2.58
CA ARG A 206 4.07 -14.79 -3.68
C ARG A 206 4.60 -13.49 -4.26
N ASN A 207 5.10 -12.58 -3.42
CA ASN A 207 5.68 -11.33 -3.89
C ASN A 207 6.94 -11.59 -4.73
N PHE A 208 7.82 -12.49 -4.27
CA PHE A 208 8.99 -12.92 -5.04
C PHE A 208 8.59 -13.47 -6.41
N LYS A 209 7.65 -14.42 -6.46
CA LYS A 209 7.13 -15.01 -7.72
C LYS A 209 6.57 -13.93 -8.66
N ALA A 210 5.79 -12.99 -8.14
CA ALA A 210 5.16 -11.95 -8.94
C ALA A 210 6.14 -10.87 -9.44
N THR A 211 7.03 -10.38 -8.58
CA THR A 211 7.86 -9.19 -8.87
C THR A 211 9.24 -9.50 -9.42
N ILE A 212 9.86 -10.60 -8.99
CA ILE A 212 11.18 -11.04 -9.47
C ILE A 212 11.01 -12.14 -10.52
N GLY A 213 10.11 -13.10 -10.26
CA GLY A 213 9.76 -14.15 -11.23
C GLY A 213 9.13 -13.60 -12.52
N LYS A 214 8.23 -12.60 -12.42
CA LYS A 214 7.58 -11.91 -13.56
C LYS A 214 7.02 -12.87 -14.62
N GLY A 215 6.36 -13.94 -14.18
CA GLY A 215 5.76 -14.94 -15.06
C GLY A 215 6.74 -15.95 -15.67
N LYS A 216 8.05 -15.88 -15.35
CA LYS A 216 9.02 -16.90 -15.76
C LYS A 216 8.77 -18.22 -15.03
N GLU A 217 9.01 -19.31 -15.75
CA GLU A 217 8.98 -20.67 -15.20
C GLU A 217 10.23 -20.92 -14.34
N PHE A 218 10.05 -21.52 -13.16
CA PHE A 218 11.14 -21.88 -12.24
C PHE A 218 11.60 -23.29 -12.56
N ILE A 219 12.73 -23.41 -13.25
CA ILE A 219 13.26 -24.70 -13.73
C ILE A 219 13.82 -25.49 -12.54
N THR A 220 13.34 -26.72 -12.35
CA THR A 220 13.78 -27.61 -11.27
C THR A 220 15.10 -28.32 -11.62
N PRO A 221 15.90 -28.74 -10.62
CA PRO A 221 15.77 -28.43 -9.19
C PRO A 221 16.01 -26.94 -8.85
N VAL A 222 15.28 -26.44 -7.85
CA VAL A 222 15.36 -25.06 -7.36
C VAL A 222 16.09 -25.02 -6.02
N ALA A 223 17.19 -24.28 -5.95
CA ALA A 223 17.93 -24.03 -4.71
C ALA A 223 17.45 -22.75 -4.02
N PHE A 224 17.05 -22.80 -2.74
CA PHE A 224 16.73 -21.63 -1.93
C PHE A 224 17.82 -21.37 -0.88
N GLN A 225 18.50 -20.24 -1.02
CA GLN A 225 19.64 -19.82 -0.19
C GLN A 225 19.54 -18.35 0.24
N GLY A 226 20.51 -17.89 1.03
CA GLY A 226 20.48 -16.60 1.72
C GLY A 226 19.98 -16.72 3.17
N GLY A 227 20.08 -15.63 3.94
CA GLY A 227 19.71 -15.63 5.35
C GLY A 227 18.24 -15.99 5.61
N VAL A 228 17.33 -15.61 4.70
CA VAL A 228 15.89 -15.94 4.83
C VAL A 228 15.63 -17.42 4.64
N ALA A 229 16.53 -18.15 3.98
CA ALA A 229 16.44 -19.60 3.90
C ALA A 229 16.55 -20.25 5.28
N ALA A 230 16.99 -19.59 6.36
CA ALA A 230 16.87 -20.13 7.72
C ALA A 230 15.40 -20.27 8.20
N ASN A 231 14.48 -19.47 7.65
CA ASN A 231 13.09 -19.40 8.11
C ASN A 231 12.25 -20.54 7.53
N GLN A 232 11.89 -21.52 8.37
CA GLN A 232 11.14 -22.71 7.96
C GLN A 232 9.75 -22.40 7.37
N GLY A 233 9.07 -21.37 7.89
CA GLY A 233 7.80 -20.89 7.34
C GLY A 233 7.93 -20.39 5.90
N VAL A 234 9.02 -19.68 5.60
CA VAL A 234 9.30 -19.19 4.24
C VAL A 234 9.73 -20.35 3.31
N ARG A 235 10.48 -21.34 3.80
CA ARG A 235 10.79 -22.56 3.04
C ARG A 235 9.51 -23.26 2.57
N LYS A 236 8.60 -23.51 3.52
CA LYS A 236 7.28 -24.11 3.24
C LYS A 236 6.49 -23.25 2.25
N ALA A 237 6.48 -21.93 2.44
CA ALA A 237 5.78 -21.02 1.55
C ALA A 237 6.30 -21.04 0.11
N PHE A 238 7.63 -21.05 -0.11
CA PHE A 238 8.20 -21.17 -1.46
C PHE A 238 7.85 -22.50 -2.10
N LYS A 239 8.00 -23.60 -1.37
CA LYS A 239 7.61 -24.92 -1.84
C LYS A 239 6.15 -24.94 -2.30
N ASP A 240 5.23 -24.45 -1.47
CA ASP A 240 3.80 -24.47 -1.74
C ASP A 240 3.39 -23.49 -2.87
N VAL A 241 3.99 -22.29 -2.94
CA VAL A 241 3.66 -21.26 -3.94
C VAL A 241 4.24 -21.56 -5.32
N LEU A 242 5.38 -22.25 -5.37
CA LEU A 242 6.03 -22.71 -6.60
C LEU A 242 5.64 -24.13 -6.98
N GLU A 243 4.80 -24.80 -6.17
CA GLU A 243 4.30 -26.16 -6.41
C GLU A 243 5.46 -27.17 -6.60
N LEU A 244 6.49 -27.06 -5.75
CA LEU A 244 7.70 -27.88 -5.84
C LEU A 244 7.57 -29.20 -5.05
N ASP A 245 8.06 -30.28 -5.65
CA ASP A 245 8.28 -31.56 -4.96
C ASP A 245 9.51 -31.49 -4.04
N GLU A 246 9.55 -32.32 -2.99
CA GLU A 246 10.69 -32.39 -2.04
C GLU A 246 12.03 -32.69 -2.73
N LYS A 247 12.02 -33.54 -3.77
CA LYS A 247 13.22 -33.90 -4.54
C LYS A 247 13.77 -32.76 -5.40
N ASP A 248 12.91 -31.79 -5.73
CA ASP A 248 13.18 -30.70 -6.66
C ASP A 248 13.41 -29.36 -5.94
N TYR A 249 13.37 -29.37 -4.59
CA TYR A 249 13.55 -28.20 -3.74
C TYR A 249 14.73 -28.36 -2.80
N ILE A 250 15.82 -27.66 -3.10
CA ILE A 250 17.10 -27.79 -2.43
C ILE A 250 17.28 -26.65 -1.43
N ILE A 251 17.60 -26.98 -0.19
CA ILE A 251 18.14 -26.03 0.79
C ILE A 251 19.60 -26.39 1.03
N PRO A 252 20.57 -25.63 0.51
CA PRO A 252 21.99 -25.94 0.69
C PRO A 252 22.39 -25.99 2.16
N ALA A 253 23.34 -26.85 2.54
CA ALA A 253 23.79 -26.96 3.93
C ALA A 253 24.33 -25.61 4.47
N HIS A 254 25.04 -24.87 3.63
CA HIS A 254 25.63 -23.56 3.92
C HIS A 254 24.77 -22.41 3.37
N PHE A 255 23.43 -22.55 3.39
CA PHE A 255 22.49 -21.62 2.75
C PHE A 255 22.79 -20.15 3.06
N ALA A 256 23.25 -19.82 4.27
CA ALA A 256 23.55 -18.45 4.68
C ALA A 256 24.88 -17.93 4.10
N SER A 257 25.84 -18.81 3.81
CA SER A 257 27.22 -18.46 3.46
C SER A 257 27.60 -18.77 2.02
N MET A 258 26.64 -19.17 1.17
CA MET A 258 26.86 -19.45 -0.25
C MET A 258 27.55 -18.29 -0.99
N GLY A 259 27.21 -17.03 -0.67
CA GLY A 259 27.89 -15.86 -1.22
C GLY A 259 29.38 -15.79 -0.85
N ALA A 260 29.71 -15.98 0.43
CA ALA A 260 31.09 -15.95 0.91
C ALA A 260 31.93 -17.10 0.32
N LEU A 261 31.37 -18.30 0.26
CA LEU A 261 31.98 -19.49 -0.37
C LEU A 261 32.27 -19.24 -1.85
N GLY A 262 31.26 -18.77 -2.57
CA GLY A 262 31.37 -18.46 -3.98
C GLY A 262 32.44 -17.42 -4.29
N ALA A 263 32.51 -16.36 -3.48
CA ALA A 263 33.52 -15.31 -3.63
C ALA A 263 34.94 -15.86 -3.53
N VAL A 264 35.20 -16.75 -2.56
CA VAL A 264 36.50 -17.41 -2.38
C VAL A 264 36.81 -18.33 -3.54
N PHE A 265 35.87 -19.20 -3.93
CA PHE A 265 36.09 -20.11 -5.05
C PHE A 265 36.38 -19.38 -6.36
N THR A 266 35.61 -18.33 -6.67
CA THR A 266 35.86 -17.48 -7.84
C THR A 266 37.24 -16.83 -7.77
N CYS A 267 37.64 -16.27 -6.62
CA CYS A 267 38.94 -15.61 -6.50
C CYS A 267 40.12 -16.61 -6.60
N ILE A 268 39.96 -17.82 -6.06
CA ILE A 268 40.95 -18.90 -6.22
C ILE A 268 41.08 -19.29 -7.70
N GLU A 269 39.97 -19.50 -8.40
CA GLU A 269 39.98 -19.93 -9.80
C GLU A 269 40.51 -18.89 -10.78
N MET A 270 40.14 -17.63 -10.58
CA MET A 270 40.65 -16.53 -11.40
C MET A 270 42.12 -16.20 -11.12
N ASN A 271 42.77 -16.94 -10.21
CA ASN A 271 44.10 -16.65 -9.69
C ASN A 271 44.25 -15.17 -9.33
N LYS A 272 43.18 -14.58 -8.76
CA LYS A 272 43.05 -13.16 -8.40
C LYS A 272 43.92 -12.81 -7.18
N ALA A 273 45.06 -13.48 -7.00
CA ALA A 273 46.09 -13.20 -5.99
C ALA A 273 46.78 -11.84 -6.17
N ALA A 274 46.14 -10.87 -6.84
CA ALA A 274 46.57 -9.50 -6.89
C ALA A 274 46.26 -8.81 -5.55
N GLY A 275 47.24 -8.87 -4.64
CA GLY A 275 47.29 -8.14 -3.38
C GLY A 275 47.02 -9.02 -2.17
N ALA A 276 48.01 -9.82 -1.76
CA ALA A 276 47.99 -10.57 -0.49
C ALA A 276 47.35 -9.72 0.62
N PHE A 277 46.41 -10.33 1.36
CA PHE A 277 45.66 -9.69 2.43
C PHE A 277 46.55 -8.72 3.23
N LYS A 278 46.26 -7.42 3.12
CA LYS A 278 47.15 -6.37 3.63
C LYS A 278 47.01 -6.17 5.15
N GLY A 279 46.02 -6.81 5.76
CA GLY A 279 45.61 -6.57 7.13
C GLY A 279 44.41 -5.60 7.19
N VAL A 280 44.04 -5.20 8.41
CA VAL A 280 42.83 -4.41 8.68
C VAL A 280 43.12 -2.96 9.08
N ASP A 281 44.38 -2.54 9.11
CA ASP A 281 44.77 -1.23 9.66
C ASP A 281 44.15 -0.07 8.88
N ALA A 282 44.12 -0.13 7.55
CA ALA A 282 43.47 0.88 6.72
C ALA A 282 41.95 0.91 6.89
N LEU A 283 41.31 -0.23 7.17
CA LEU A 283 39.89 -0.28 7.53
C LEU A 283 39.66 0.38 8.90
N ARG A 284 40.53 0.12 9.87
CA ARG A 284 40.50 0.76 11.20
C ARG A 284 40.67 2.27 11.11
N GLU A 285 41.61 2.75 10.31
CA GLU A 285 41.83 4.18 10.05
C GLU A 285 40.63 4.82 9.34
N TYR A 286 40.04 4.12 8.36
CA TYR A 286 38.85 4.56 7.66
C TYR A 286 37.65 4.75 8.60
N ILE A 287 37.49 3.85 9.58
CA ILE A 287 36.45 3.96 10.63
C ILE A 287 36.78 5.12 11.58
N ALA A 288 38.03 5.27 12.01
CA ALA A 288 38.43 6.24 13.03
C ALA A 288 38.43 7.71 12.56
N THR A 289 38.72 7.99 11.30
CA THR A 289 38.93 9.37 10.80
C THR A 289 37.64 10.17 10.57
N GLY A 290 36.47 9.55 10.69
CA GLY A 290 35.19 10.23 10.51
C GLY A 290 34.92 10.63 9.05
N ARG A 291 33.69 10.41 8.59
CA ARG A 291 33.35 10.42 7.17
C ARG A 291 33.01 11.85 6.69
N LYS A 292 33.69 12.35 5.65
CA LYS A 292 33.26 13.58 4.94
C LYS A 292 32.11 13.20 4.00
N ASN A 293 30.88 13.52 4.38
CA ASN A 293 29.77 13.58 3.42
C ASN A 293 30.02 14.74 2.45
N GLU A 294 30.14 14.44 1.15
CA GLU A 294 30.33 15.46 0.10
C GLU A 294 29.14 16.42 -0.01
N ARG A 295 27.96 16.03 0.51
CA ARG A 295 26.74 16.85 0.61
C ARG A 295 26.10 16.64 1.98
N SER A 296 25.89 17.73 2.72
CA SER A 296 25.20 17.74 4.01
C SER A 296 24.09 18.78 4.03
N LEU A 297 23.05 18.51 4.81
CA LEU A 297 22.00 19.47 5.14
C LEU A 297 22.48 20.40 6.27
N GLU A 298 21.69 21.44 6.54
CA GLU A 298 21.95 22.33 7.66
C GLU A 298 21.80 21.60 9.01
N LYS A 299 22.52 22.10 10.03
CA LYS A 299 22.35 21.63 11.40
C LYS A 299 20.95 21.98 11.94
N LEU A 300 20.32 21.01 12.58
CA LEU A 300 19.07 21.20 13.31
C LEU A 300 19.34 22.01 14.60
N ILE A 301 18.47 22.98 14.87
CA ILE A 301 18.57 23.89 16.03
C ILE A 301 17.42 23.57 16.99
N ARG A 302 17.69 23.54 18.30
CA ARG A 302 16.65 23.27 19.29
C ARG A 302 15.52 24.31 19.15
N PRO A 303 14.26 23.89 18.91
CA PRO A 303 13.13 24.81 18.78
C PRO A 303 12.86 25.57 20.06
N GLU A 304 12.48 26.84 19.97
CA GLU A 304 12.16 27.66 21.16
C GLU A 304 10.70 27.51 21.60
N GLY A 305 10.46 27.47 22.91
CA GLY A 305 9.12 27.54 23.48
C GLY A 305 8.31 26.26 23.40
N HIS A 306 8.94 25.15 23.01
CA HIS A 306 8.34 23.82 22.97
C HIS A 306 7.85 23.38 24.37
N PRO A 307 6.67 22.73 24.51
CA PRO A 307 6.11 22.34 25.81
C PRO A 307 7.06 21.51 26.69
N SER A 308 7.88 20.64 26.10
CA SER A 308 8.86 19.83 26.85
C SER A 308 9.93 20.64 27.60
N GLN A 309 10.07 21.94 27.30
CA GLN A 309 11.02 22.84 27.97
C GLN A 309 10.42 23.51 29.21
N ARG A 310 9.12 23.32 29.46
CA ARG A 310 8.40 23.87 30.60
C ARG A 310 8.15 22.75 31.61
N LYS A 311 8.04 23.08 32.90
CA LYS A 311 7.52 22.14 33.89
C LYS A 311 6.05 21.89 33.56
N SER A 312 5.74 20.74 32.96
CA SER A 312 4.37 20.33 32.65
C SER A 312 3.56 20.22 33.95
N SER A 313 2.45 20.95 34.03
CA SER A 313 1.34 20.61 34.93
C SER A 313 0.39 19.70 34.16
N ALA A 314 0.48 18.39 34.38
CA ALA A 314 -0.51 17.45 33.89
C ALA A 314 -1.82 17.68 34.66
N GLY A 315 -2.69 18.53 34.12
CA GLY A 315 -3.92 18.95 34.80
C GLY A 315 -3.68 19.82 36.04
N TYR A 316 -4.78 20.21 36.69
CA TYR A 316 -4.75 20.80 38.02
C TYR A 316 -5.37 19.84 39.03
N LEU A 317 -4.85 19.84 40.26
CA LEU A 317 -5.34 18.99 41.34
C LEU A 317 -6.79 19.39 41.68
N LEU A 318 -7.69 18.40 41.68
CA LEU A 318 -9.06 18.57 42.12
C LEU A 318 -9.08 18.79 43.64
N GLU A 319 -9.74 19.85 44.10
CA GLU A 319 -9.89 20.15 45.52
C GLU A 319 -10.86 19.16 46.18
N GLN A 320 -10.47 18.57 47.32
CA GLN A 320 -11.34 17.69 48.09
C GLN A 320 -12.65 18.40 48.48
N GLY A 321 -13.79 17.80 48.13
CA GLY A 321 -15.12 18.27 48.49
C GLY A 321 -15.83 19.15 47.44
N LYS A 322 -15.22 19.44 46.29
CA LYS A 322 -15.88 20.13 45.17
C LYS A 322 -16.06 19.20 43.98
N ILE A 323 -17.32 18.97 43.59
CA ILE A 323 -17.66 18.29 42.34
C ILE A 323 -17.69 19.33 41.22
N ILE A 324 -16.93 19.12 40.15
CA ILE A 324 -16.95 19.99 38.97
C ILE A 324 -17.69 19.33 37.80
N ASP A 325 -18.36 20.14 36.97
CA ASP A 325 -18.92 19.66 35.71
C ASP A 325 -17.82 19.54 34.65
N ALA A 326 -17.80 18.40 33.95
CA ALA A 326 -16.76 18.09 32.99
C ALA A 326 -17.27 17.34 31.75
N TYR A 327 -16.51 17.45 30.67
CA TYR A 327 -16.72 16.74 29.41
C TYR A 327 -15.64 15.67 29.22
N LEU A 328 -16.07 14.47 28.86
CA LEU A 328 -15.18 13.34 28.56
C LEU A 328 -14.91 13.29 27.05
N GLY A 329 -13.63 13.26 26.67
CA GLY A 329 -13.21 13.08 25.29
C GLY A 329 -12.48 11.76 25.10
N ILE A 330 -12.86 10.99 24.08
CA ILE A 330 -12.16 9.75 23.72
C ILE A 330 -11.79 9.76 22.24
N ASP A 331 -10.50 9.59 21.95
CA ASP A 331 -9.99 9.43 20.59
C ASP A 331 -9.40 8.03 20.45
N VAL A 332 -10.01 7.22 19.59
CA VAL A 332 -9.60 5.83 19.36
C VAL A 332 -8.94 5.73 18.00
N GLY A 333 -7.62 5.78 18.00
CA GLY A 333 -6.77 5.54 16.84
C GLY A 333 -6.33 4.08 16.72
N SER A 334 -5.68 3.76 15.60
CA SER A 334 -5.14 2.43 15.33
C SER A 334 -3.93 2.07 16.21
N THR A 335 -3.11 3.07 16.57
CA THR A 335 -1.94 2.92 17.43
C THR A 335 -2.20 3.32 18.87
N SER A 336 -3.00 4.36 19.09
CA SER A 336 -3.22 4.96 20.41
C SER A 336 -4.68 5.19 20.70
N THR A 337 -5.07 5.04 21.96
CA THR A 337 -6.37 5.42 22.51
C THR A 337 -6.14 6.47 23.57
N ASN A 338 -6.76 7.63 23.39
CA ASN A 338 -6.63 8.77 24.28
C ASN A 338 -7.94 8.98 25.02
N VAL A 339 -7.87 9.11 26.35
CA VAL A 339 -9.02 9.43 27.21
C VAL A 339 -8.68 10.67 28.00
N ILE A 340 -9.50 11.70 27.88
CA ILE A 340 -9.26 13.01 28.52
C ILE A 340 -10.53 13.51 29.20
N LEU A 341 -10.34 14.36 30.20
CA LEU A 341 -11.43 15.08 30.85
C LEU A 341 -11.12 16.57 30.83
N ILE A 342 -12.06 17.40 30.38
CA ILE A 342 -11.97 18.87 30.44
C ILE A 342 -13.10 19.44 31.28
N ASP A 343 -12.85 20.51 32.02
CA ASP A 343 -13.90 21.21 32.76
C ASP A 343 -14.76 22.11 31.85
N LYS A 344 -15.78 22.76 32.43
CA LYS A 344 -16.65 23.73 31.74
C LYS A 344 -15.93 24.94 31.15
N ASP A 345 -14.75 25.28 31.68
CA ASP A 345 -13.90 26.37 31.20
C ASP A 345 -12.89 25.87 30.14
N LEU A 346 -13.10 24.63 29.66
CA LEU A 346 -12.31 23.93 28.65
C LEU A 346 -10.85 23.66 29.05
N LYS A 347 -10.55 23.65 30.36
CA LYS A 347 -9.22 23.30 30.87
C LYS A 347 -9.11 21.80 31.07
N LEU A 348 -7.94 21.25 30.72
CA LEU A 348 -7.65 19.83 30.89
C LEU A 348 -7.53 19.48 32.39
N VAL A 349 -8.35 18.54 32.84
CA VAL A 349 -8.33 17.99 34.20
C VAL A 349 -7.37 16.81 34.28
N THR A 350 -7.51 15.82 33.39
CA THR A 350 -6.63 14.65 33.33
C THR A 350 -6.58 14.07 31.91
N LYS A 351 -5.53 13.31 31.61
CA LYS A 351 -5.38 12.59 30.33
C LYS A 351 -4.74 11.21 30.52
N ARG A 352 -5.05 10.31 29.59
CA ARG A 352 -4.39 9.01 29.38
C ARG A 352 -4.06 8.85 27.91
N TYR A 353 -2.82 8.50 27.61
CA TYR A 353 -2.36 8.07 26.29
C TYR A 353 -2.01 6.58 26.38
N LEU A 354 -2.79 5.73 25.75
CA LEU A 354 -2.65 4.26 25.84
C LEU A 354 -2.37 3.66 24.47
N ALA A 355 -1.53 2.63 24.41
CA ALA A 355 -1.38 1.85 23.19
C ALA A 355 -2.69 1.08 22.89
N THR A 356 -3.25 1.25 21.69
CA THR A 356 -4.41 0.49 21.23
C THR A 356 -4.06 -0.98 21.02
N ALA A 357 -2.86 -1.27 20.49
CA ALA A 357 -2.32 -2.61 20.26
C ALA A 357 -3.30 -3.57 19.54
N GLY A 358 -4.09 -3.07 18.59
CA GLY A 358 -5.12 -3.86 17.90
C GLY A 358 -6.33 -4.25 18.76
N ARG A 359 -6.39 -3.81 20.02
CA ARG A 359 -7.45 -4.12 21.01
C ARG A 359 -8.14 -2.84 21.51
N PRO A 360 -8.91 -2.14 20.66
CA PRO A 360 -9.51 -0.85 21.01
C PRO A 360 -10.42 -0.90 22.22
N LEU A 361 -11.23 -1.95 22.38
CA LEU A 361 -12.10 -2.10 23.55
C LEU A 361 -11.31 -2.24 24.85
N GLU A 362 -10.23 -3.02 24.87
CA GLU A 362 -9.39 -3.16 26.06
C GLU A 362 -8.71 -1.83 26.42
N ALA A 363 -8.22 -1.09 25.42
CA ALA A 363 -7.62 0.23 25.63
C ALA A 363 -8.63 1.25 26.17
N ILE A 364 -9.85 1.29 25.61
CA ILE A 364 -10.95 2.14 26.12
C ILE A 364 -11.28 1.77 27.57
N ARG A 365 -11.45 0.47 27.88
CA ARG A 365 -11.77 -0.01 29.24
C ARG A 365 -10.69 0.40 30.24
N LYS A 366 -9.42 0.21 29.89
CA LYS A 366 -8.28 0.59 30.72
C LYS A 366 -8.20 2.11 30.94
N GLY A 367 -8.44 2.89 29.88
CA GLY A 367 -8.47 4.36 29.95
C GLY A 367 -9.60 4.88 30.83
N LEU A 368 -10.83 4.40 30.61
CA LEU A 368 -11.99 4.76 31.42
C LEU A 368 -11.84 4.36 32.88
N SER A 369 -11.37 3.15 33.16
CA SER A 369 -11.15 2.70 34.54
C SER A 369 -10.09 3.58 35.22
N SER A 370 -8.98 3.86 34.53
CA SER A 370 -7.89 4.67 35.10
C SER A 370 -8.26 6.13 35.32
N VAL A 371 -9.12 6.73 34.49
CA VAL A 371 -9.65 8.09 34.70
C VAL A 371 -10.75 8.09 35.76
N GLY A 372 -11.62 7.08 35.76
CA GLY A 372 -12.69 6.91 36.76
C GLY A 372 -12.13 6.71 38.17
N ASP A 373 -11.14 5.84 38.34
CA ASP A 373 -10.50 5.59 39.63
C ASP A 373 -9.79 6.85 40.19
N GLU A 374 -9.38 7.80 39.33
CA GLU A 374 -8.76 9.07 39.73
C GLU A 374 -9.80 10.16 40.03
N CYS A 375 -10.84 10.28 39.20
CA CYS A 375 -11.67 11.50 39.16
C CYS A 375 -13.14 11.27 39.51
N ALA A 376 -13.67 10.04 39.50
CA ALA A 376 -15.12 9.80 39.53
C ALA A 376 -15.86 10.43 40.73
N GLU A 377 -15.20 10.54 41.88
CA GLU A 377 -15.77 11.17 43.09
C GLU A 377 -15.77 12.71 43.05
N PHE A 378 -15.02 13.30 42.12
CA PHE A 378 -14.78 14.75 42.02
C PHE A 378 -15.39 15.38 40.76
N VAL A 379 -15.93 14.59 39.83
CA VAL A 379 -16.46 15.11 38.56
C VAL A 379 -17.86 14.59 38.24
N ASN A 380 -18.70 15.51 37.78
CA ASN A 380 -19.97 15.21 37.14
C ASN A 380 -19.78 15.28 35.62
N VAL A 381 -19.83 14.14 34.94
CA VAL A 381 -19.71 14.10 33.47
C VAL A 381 -21.01 14.59 32.86
N ILE A 382 -20.98 15.77 32.25
CA ILE A 382 -22.16 16.42 31.63
C ILE A 382 -22.25 16.18 30.12
N GLY A 383 -21.22 15.58 29.52
CA GLY A 383 -21.27 15.15 28.14
C GLY A 383 -20.03 14.37 27.70
N VAL A 384 -20.19 13.57 26.64
CA VAL A 384 -19.15 12.66 26.15
C VAL A 384 -18.99 12.74 24.64
N GLY A 385 -17.75 12.92 24.19
CA GLY A 385 -17.37 13.06 22.79
C GLY A 385 -16.42 11.97 22.35
N THR A 386 -16.64 11.41 21.17
CA THR A 386 -15.76 10.38 20.59
C THR A 386 -15.30 10.72 19.19
N THR A 387 -14.03 10.44 18.92
CA THR A 387 -13.40 10.62 17.60
C THR A 387 -12.38 9.50 17.28
N GLY A 388 -11.70 9.62 16.15
CA GLY A 388 -10.78 8.63 15.62
C GLY A 388 -11.44 7.54 14.77
N SER A 389 -10.68 6.50 14.44
CA SER A 389 -11.16 5.38 13.63
C SER A 389 -12.11 4.45 14.39
N GLY A 390 -11.96 4.34 15.71
CA GLY A 390 -12.84 3.57 16.59
C GLY A 390 -14.01 4.36 17.19
N ARG A 391 -14.33 5.56 16.69
CA ARG A 391 -15.28 6.50 17.31
C ARG A 391 -16.70 5.96 17.51
N TYR A 392 -17.22 5.17 16.58
CA TYR A 392 -18.58 4.62 16.72
C TYR A 392 -18.61 3.51 17.76
N LEU A 393 -17.58 2.65 17.74
CA LEU A 393 -17.39 1.61 18.74
C LEU A 393 -17.28 2.20 20.15
N SER A 394 -16.41 3.21 20.35
CA SER A 394 -16.32 3.89 21.64
C SER A 394 -17.62 4.60 21.98
N GLY A 395 -18.25 5.25 21.01
CA GLY A 395 -19.51 5.97 21.19
C GLY A 395 -20.62 5.09 21.72
N ASP A 396 -20.85 3.93 21.11
CA ASP A 396 -21.87 2.99 21.55
C ASP A 396 -21.48 2.31 22.88
N PHE A 397 -20.19 2.01 23.07
CA PHE A 397 -19.67 1.38 24.27
C PHE A 397 -19.86 2.25 25.52
N ILE A 398 -19.61 3.56 25.41
CA ILE A 398 -19.65 4.49 26.55
C ILE A 398 -20.95 5.29 26.64
N GLY A 399 -21.76 5.29 25.58
CA GLY A 399 -22.90 6.19 25.44
C GLY A 399 -22.47 7.63 25.14
N ALA A 400 -21.70 7.84 24.07
CA ALA A 400 -21.28 9.17 23.66
C ALA A 400 -22.47 10.02 23.20
N ASP A 401 -22.40 11.32 23.47
CA ASP A 401 -23.39 12.30 23.03
C ASP A 401 -23.06 12.83 21.63
N VAL A 402 -21.77 13.05 21.37
CA VAL A 402 -21.28 13.55 20.08
C VAL A 402 -20.23 12.60 19.51
N ILE A 403 -20.47 12.16 18.28
CA ILE A 403 -19.52 11.35 17.50
C ILE A 403 -19.11 12.16 16.26
N ARG A 404 -17.83 12.52 16.18
CA ARG A 404 -17.30 13.39 15.12
C ARG A 404 -16.03 12.81 14.53
N ASN A 405 -15.75 13.18 13.28
CA ASN A 405 -14.50 12.77 12.65
C ASN A 405 -13.31 13.50 13.32
N GLU A 406 -12.12 12.96 13.10
CA GLU A 406 -10.90 13.45 13.73
C GLU A 406 -10.47 14.82 13.21
N ILE A 407 -10.67 15.09 11.92
CA ILE A 407 -10.35 16.39 11.29
C ILE A 407 -11.09 17.53 12.01
N THR A 408 -12.41 17.37 12.22
CA THR A 408 -13.23 18.36 12.92
C THR A 408 -12.83 18.48 14.38
N ALA A 409 -12.51 17.37 15.06
CA ALA A 409 -12.08 17.40 16.46
C ALA A 409 -10.75 18.16 16.60
N GLN A 410 -9.70 17.78 15.86
CA GLN A 410 -8.40 18.45 15.91
C GLN A 410 -8.48 19.93 15.51
N ALA A 411 -9.24 20.25 14.46
CA ALA A 411 -9.50 21.63 14.05
C ALA A 411 -10.17 22.44 15.16
N THR A 412 -11.15 21.86 15.85
CA THR A 412 -11.85 22.51 16.97
C THR A 412 -10.88 22.78 18.12
N ALA A 413 -10.07 21.79 18.51
CA ALA A 413 -9.07 21.98 19.55
C ALA A 413 -8.07 23.09 19.19
N ALA A 414 -7.55 23.09 17.96
CA ALA A 414 -6.62 24.10 17.49
C ALA A 414 -7.21 25.51 17.53
N ALA A 415 -8.42 25.69 16.97
CA ALA A 415 -9.09 26.99 16.89
C ALA A 415 -9.49 27.56 18.27
N VAL A 416 -9.74 26.69 19.26
CA VAL A 416 -10.01 27.11 20.64
C VAL A 416 -8.71 27.48 21.36
N ILE A 417 -7.64 26.72 21.16
CA ILE A 417 -6.33 26.99 21.78
C ILE A 417 -5.72 28.29 21.21
N ASP A 418 -5.86 28.51 19.91
CA ASP A 418 -5.37 29.71 19.23
C ASP A 418 -6.32 30.09 18.08
N PRO A 419 -7.16 31.13 18.25
CA PRO A 419 -8.10 31.57 17.22
C PRO A 419 -7.45 32.04 15.90
N GLU A 420 -6.15 32.37 15.91
CA GLU A 420 -5.41 32.82 14.72
C GLU A 420 -4.77 31.67 13.95
N VAL A 421 -4.87 30.42 14.43
CA VAL A 421 -4.32 29.25 13.74
C VAL A 421 -4.92 29.12 12.34
N ASP A 422 -4.05 28.99 11.34
CA ASP A 422 -4.45 28.89 9.94
C ASP A 422 -4.04 27.56 9.29
N THR A 423 -3.12 26.83 9.92
CA THR A 423 -2.56 25.59 9.38
C THR A 423 -2.29 24.62 10.52
N ILE A 424 -2.71 23.36 10.35
CA ILE A 424 -2.38 22.26 11.26
C ILE A 424 -1.62 21.22 10.47
N PHE A 425 -0.43 20.89 10.97
CA PHE A 425 0.26 19.65 10.65
C PHE A 425 -0.03 18.68 11.78
N GLU A 426 -0.55 17.50 11.47
CA GLU A 426 -0.66 16.42 12.44
C GLU A 426 0.02 15.19 11.89
N ILE A 427 0.95 14.63 12.67
CA ILE A 427 1.62 13.38 12.32
C ILE A 427 1.47 12.43 13.49
N GLY A 428 0.57 11.48 13.31
CA GLY A 428 0.23 10.44 14.27
C GLY A 428 1.13 9.22 14.15
N GLY A 429 0.68 8.11 14.73
CA GLY A 429 1.42 6.84 14.69
C GLY A 429 1.36 6.14 13.33
N GLN A 430 0.28 6.30 12.55
CA GLN A 430 0.06 5.63 11.26
C GLN A 430 -0.42 6.55 10.14
N ASP A 431 -1.07 7.64 10.51
CA ASP A 431 -1.60 8.63 9.59
C ASP A 431 -0.98 9.99 9.84
N SER A 432 -1.04 10.81 8.81
CA SER A 432 -0.56 12.18 8.82
C SER A 432 -1.61 13.03 8.11
N LYS A 433 -1.94 14.18 8.70
CA LYS A 433 -3.07 15.03 8.30
C LYS A 433 -2.61 16.47 8.17
N TYR A 434 -2.95 17.07 7.04
CA TYR A 434 -2.86 18.51 6.82
C TYR A 434 -4.27 19.09 6.93
N ILE A 435 -4.42 20.19 7.67
CA ILE A 435 -5.70 20.91 7.79
C ILE A 435 -5.44 22.41 7.62
N ALA A 436 -6.18 23.05 6.72
CA ALA A 436 -6.19 24.49 6.54
C ALA A 436 -7.45 25.09 7.20
N LEU A 437 -7.25 26.15 7.98
CA LEU A 437 -8.31 26.85 8.69
C LEU A 437 -8.47 28.28 8.16
N LYS A 438 -9.71 28.75 8.12
CA LYS A 438 -10.06 30.15 7.92
C LYS A 438 -11.15 30.54 8.91
N ASN A 439 -10.85 31.50 9.79
CA ASN A 439 -11.77 31.94 10.85
C ASN A 439 -12.29 30.77 11.71
N GLY A 440 -11.41 29.83 12.07
CA GLY A 440 -11.76 28.65 12.87
C GLY A 440 -12.55 27.55 12.12
N VAL A 441 -12.76 27.68 10.80
CA VAL A 441 -13.47 26.70 9.98
C VAL A 441 -12.49 26.00 9.03
N VAL A 442 -12.63 24.68 8.89
CA VAL A 442 -11.85 23.87 7.93
C VAL A 442 -12.23 24.24 6.50
N VAL A 443 -11.25 24.73 5.73
CA VAL A 443 -11.45 25.10 4.31
C VAL A 443 -10.76 24.15 3.34
N ASP A 444 -9.76 23.42 3.81
CA ASP A 444 -9.07 22.37 3.05
C ASP A 444 -8.46 21.38 4.05
N PHE A 445 -8.34 20.12 3.64
CA PHE A 445 -7.62 19.11 4.40
C PHE A 445 -7.13 18.01 3.46
N GLU A 446 -6.05 17.34 3.86
CA GLU A 446 -5.55 16.16 3.16
C GLU A 446 -5.00 15.17 4.17
N MET A 447 -5.17 13.90 3.85
CA MET A 447 -4.60 12.81 4.64
C MET A 447 -3.63 12.04 3.75
N ASN A 448 -2.65 11.37 4.35
CA ASN A 448 -1.77 10.48 3.60
C ASN A 448 -2.58 9.35 2.92
N LYS A 449 -2.67 9.40 1.58
CA LYS A 449 -3.42 8.42 0.75
C LYS A 449 -2.78 7.03 0.73
N VAL A 450 -1.47 6.96 1.00
CA VAL A 450 -0.65 5.75 1.15
C VAL A 450 0.41 6.07 2.21
N CYS A 451 0.90 5.06 2.95
CA CYS A 451 1.87 5.20 4.04
C CYS A 451 3.30 5.66 3.64
N ALA A 452 3.39 6.37 2.52
CA ALA A 452 4.63 6.92 2.03
C ALA A 452 4.99 8.27 2.65
N ALA A 453 4.29 8.74 3.69
CA ALA A 453 4.38 10.12 4.23
C ALA A 453 5.23 10.28 5.52
N GLY A 454 5.82 9.20 6.05
CA GLY A 454 6.55 9.23 7.31
C GLY A 454 5.59 9.42 8.50
N THR A 455 5.69 8.55 9.50
CA THR A 455 4.78 8.56 10.66
C THR A 455 5.58 8.32 11.94
N GLY A 456 4.96 8.51 13.10
CA GLY A 456 5.59 8.19 14.38
C GLY A 456 6.07 6.75 14.46
N SER A 457 5.31 5.79 13.94
CA SER A 457 5.75 4.39 13.92
C SER A 457 7.00 4.14 13.09
N PHE A 458 7.20 4.89 12.00
CA PHE A 458 8.40 4.76 11.19
C PHE A 458 9.63 5.23 11.97
N LEU A 459 9.51 6.34 12.71
CA LEU A 459 10.58 6.82 13.59
C LEU A 459 10.89 5.85 14.72
N GLU A 460 9.86 5.29 15.35
CA GLU A 460 10.02 4.25 16.38
C GLU A 460 10.79 3.04 15.83
N GLU A 461 10.39 2.55 14.65
CA GLU A 461 11.05 1.42 13.98
C GLU A 461 12.51 1.73 13.61
N GLN A 462 12.81 2.93 13.14
CA GLN A 462 14.20 3.31 12.83
C GLN A 462 15.04 3.52 14.11
N ALA A 463 14.46 4.12 15.16
CA ALA A 463 15.13 4.31 16.43
C ALA A 463 15.55 2.96 17.04
N GLU A 464 14.64 2.00 17.06
CA GLU A 464 14.91 0.67 17.57
C GLU A 464 15.97 -0.06 16.73
N ARG A 465 15.88 0.03 15.40
CA ARG A 465 16.90 -0.57 14.51
C ARG A 465 18.30 -0.02 14.77
N LEU A 466 18.41 1.26 15.12
CA LEU A 466 19.67 1.90 15.50
C LEU A 466 20.06 1.63 16.97
N GLY A 467 19.21 0.94 17.72
CA GLY A 467 19.41 0.62 19.14
C GLY A 467 19.33 1.85 20.05
N ILE A 468 18.46 2.83 19.73
CA ILE A 468 18.28 4.06 20.50
C ILE A 468 16.83 4.24 20.96
N SER A 469 16.63 5.00 22.04
CA SER A 469 15.31 5.37 22.52
C SER A 469 14.69 6.48 21.66
N ILE A 470 13.47 6.24 21.16
CA ILE A 470 12.68 7.29 20.51
C ILE A 470 12.36 8.46 21.45
N LYS A 471 12.26 8.19 22.76
CA LYS A 471 11.99 9.21 23.78
C LYS A 471 13.31 9.80 24.28
N GLY A 472 13.48 11.11 24.06
CA GLY A 472 14.64 11.87 24.52
C GLY A 472 15.87 11.68 23.62
N GLU A 473 16.46 10.48 23.63
CA GLU A 473 17.74 10.19 22.96
C GLU A 473 17.73 10.52 21.46
N PHE A 474 16.69 10.13 20.72
CA PHE A 474 16.55 10.47 19.30
C PHE A 474 16.65 11.98 19.05
N SER A 475 15.93 12.80 19.83
CA SER A 475 15.95 14.25 19.66
C SER A 475 17.31 14.85 19.97
N GLU A 476 17.98 14.37 21.03
CA GLU A 476 19.31 14.88 21.40
C GLU A 476 20.38 14.53 20.36
N LEU A 477 20.35 13.30 19.81
CA LEU A 477 21.22 12.89 18.70
C LEU A 477 20.97 13.74 17.44
N ALA A 478 19.71 13.94 17.06
CA ALA A 478 19.36 14.74 15.88
C ALA A 478 19.88 16.18 15.98
N LEU A 479 19.73 16.82 17.14
CA LEU A 479 20.15 18.19 17.40
C LEU A 479 21.68 18.32 17.59
N GLY A 480 22.34 17.24 18.02
CA GLY A 480 23.79 17.17 18.18
C GLY A 480 24.54 17.14 16.85
N CYS A 481 23.93 16.57 15.80
CA CYS A 481 24.57 16.39 14.50
C CYS A 481 24.94 17.72 13.84
N SER A 482 26.18 17.83 13.35
CA SER A 482 26.66 19.03 12.65
C SER A 482 26.52 18.95 11.13
N THR A 483 26.44 17.73 10.58
CA THR A 483 26.41 17.46 9.13
C THR A 483 25.42 16.36 8.76
N PRO A 484 24.10 16.60 8.85
CA PRO A 484 23.10 15.60 8.52
C PRO A 484 23.18 15.19 7.03
N PRO A 485 23.13 13.89 6.68
CA PRO A 485 23.05 13.44 5.29
C PRO A 485 21.65 13.66 4.69
N PRO A 486 21.54 13.90 3.37
CA PRO A 486 20.25 13.91 2.69
C PRO A 486 19.79 12.48 2.37
N MET A 487 18.79 11.97 3.10
CA MET A 487 18.21 10.62 2.94
C MET A 487 16.94 10.58 2.07
N GLY A 488 16.73 11.61 1.25
CA GLY A 488 15.60 11.71 0.32
C GLY A 488 14.23 11.90 0.99
N GLU A 489 13.19 11.93 0.17
CA GLU A 489 11.81 12.30 0.53
C GLU A 489 10.75 11.37 -0.12
N ARG A 490 11.22 10.19 -0.57
CA ARG A 490 10.36 9.15 -1.17
C ARG A 490 9.57 8.43 -0.07
N CYS A 491 9.05 7.22 -0.31
CA CYS A 491 8.37 6.50 0.77
C CYS A 491 9.35 6.07 1.87
N THR A 492 8.82 5.77 3.05
CA THR A 492 9.56 5.30 4.22
C THR A 492 10.49 4.12 3.94
N VAL A 493 10.14 3.24 3.00
CA VAL A 493 11.02 2.13 2.57
C VAL A 493 12.28 2.64 1.87
N PHE A 494 12.17 3.65 1.00
CA PHE A 494 13.35 4.26 0.38
C PHE A 494 14.17 5.07 1.37
N ILE A 495 13.52 5.76 2.31
CA ILE A 495 14.22 6.47 3.39
C ILE A 495 15.00 5.47 4.26
N GLU A 496 14.42 4.31 4.58
CA GLU A 496 15.12 3.20 5.23
C GLU A 496 16.31 2.71 4.39
N SER A 497 16.13 2.49 3.09
CA SER A 497 17.22 2.07 2.20
C SER A 497 18.34 3.10 2.12
N ASP A 498 18.01 4.40 2.08
CA ASP A 498 18.98 5.49 2.09
C ASP A 498 19.70 5.56 3.44
N MET A 499 18.99 5.38 4.56
CA MET A 499 19.60 5.27 5.89
C MET A 499 20.60 4.11 5.94
N VAL A 500 20.24 2.92 5.44
CA VAL A 500 21.14 1.76 5.35
C VAL A 500 22.33 2.05 4.43
N HIS A 501 22.12 2.72 3.30
CA HIS A 501 23.19 3.12 2.39
C HIS A 501 24.19 4.05 3.08
N TYR A 502 23.71 5.10 3.76
CA TYR A 502 24.56 6.00 4.52
C TYR A 502 25.25 5.28 5.66
N GLN A 503 24.56 4.36 6.34
CA GLN A 503 25.12 3.52 7.38
C GLN A 503 26.21 2.55 6.86
N GLN A 504 26.11 2.05 5.62
CA GLN A 504 27.17 1.24 4.99
C GLN A 504 28.39 2.06 4.60
N ARG A 505 28.19 3.35 4.28
CA ARG A 505 29.27 4.34 4.19
C ARG A 505 29.71 4.84 5.57
N GLY A 506 28.95 4.42 6.58
CA GLY A 506 29.15 4.63 8.00
C GLY A 506 28.71 5.99 8.54
N VAL A 507 27.70 6.66 8.02
CA VAL A 507 27.22 7.83 8.76
C VAL A 507 26.85 7.42 10.21
N GLU A 508 27.38 8.17 11.19
CA GLU A 508 27.15 7.94 12.62
C GLU A 508 25.67 8.12 12.99
N LYS A 509 25.26 7.56 14.13
CA LYS A 509 23.84 7.55 14.53
C LYS A 509 23.23 8.96 14.60
N ASP A 510 23.98 9.96 15.07
CA ASP A 510 23.53 11.35 15.11
C ASP A 510 23.19 11.89 13.71
N GLY A 511 24.05 11.63 12.73
CA GLY A 511 23.82 11.89 11.31
C GLY A 511 22.61 11.15 10.78
N LEU A 512 22.49 9.86 11.07
CA LEU A 512 21.36 9.06 10.58
C LEU A 512 20.02 9.61 11.07
N VAL A 513 19.93 9.91 12.36
CA VAL A 513 18.74 10.39 13.06
C VAL A 513 18.37 11.83 12.64
N ALA A 514 19.37 12.70 12.44
CA ALA A 514 19.14 14.04 11.90
C ALA A 514 18.66 13.99 10.44
N GLY A 515 19.24 13.09 9.61
CA GLY A 515 18.79 12.83 8.25
C GLY A 515 17.35 12.33 8.19
N LEU A 516 16.98 11.39 9.05
CA LEU A 516 15.60 10.88 9.17
C LEU A 516 14.60 11.99 9.54
N SER A 517 15.00 12.92 10.43
CA SER A 517 14.16 14.05 10.82
C SER A 517 13.83 14.95 9.62
N TYR A 518 14.83 15.27 8.79
CA TYR A 518 14.63 16.00 7.54
C TYR A 518 13.77 15.22 6.54
N SER A 519 14.07 13.94 6.34
CA SER A 519 13.38 13.10 5.36
C SER A 519 11.89 12.98 5.64
N ILE A 520 11.47 12.83 6.90
CA ILE A 520 10.04 12.76 7.24
C ILE A 520 9.34 14.08 6.99
N VAL A 521 9.98 15.20 7.33
CA VAL A 521 9.39 16.53 7.09
C VAL A 521 9.24 16.81 5.60
N GLN A 522 10.29 16.61 4.82
CA GLN A 522 10.24 16.79 3.36
C GLN A 522 9.20 15.87 2.73
N ASN A 523 9.17 14.63 3.18
CA ASN A 523 8.22 13.66 2.72
C ASN A 523 6.76 14.01 3.07
N TYR A 524 6.49 14.45 4.29
CA TYR A 524 5.17 14.94 4.71
C TYR A 524 4.73 16.15 3.88
N LEU A 525 5.62 17.15 3.72
CA LEU A 525 5.34 18.34 2.93
C LEU A 525 5.05 17.99 1.47
N ASN A 526 5.81 17.08 0.86
CA ASN A 526 5.63 16.77 -0.56
C ASN A 526 4.50 15.75 -0.84
N ARG A 527 4.18 14.87 0.10
CA ARG A 527 3.20 13.78 -0.11
C ARG A 527 1.84 14.02 0.51
N VAL A 528 1.78 14.79 1.61
CA VAL A 528 0.52 15.11 2.30
C VAL A 528 0.11 16.53 1.98
N VAL A 529 1.00 17.50 2.21
CA VAL A 529 0.66 18.90 1.94
C VAL A 529 0.56 19.14 0.42
N GLY A 530 1.59 18.72 -0.34
CA GLY A 530 1.68 18.95 -1.78
C GLY A 530 1.69 20.44 -2.09
N ASP A 531 0.94 20.86 -3.11
CA ASP A 531 0.85 22.27 -3.54
C ASP A 531 -0.09 23.12 -2.67
N ARG A 532 -0.51 22.62 -1.49
CA ARG A 532 -1.46 23.33 -0.62
C ARG A 532 -0.82 24.49 0.13
N ARG A 533 -1.66 25.45 0.47
CA ARG A 533 -1.24 26.68 1.15
C ARG A 533 -0.83 26.41 2.60
N ILE A 534 0.47 26.46 2.89
CA ILE A 534 0.96 26.57 4.27
C ILE A 534 0.85 28.04 4.72
N GLY A 535 0.02 28.32 5.72
CA GLY A 535 -0.14 29.63 6.33
C GLY A 535 1.01 30.03 7.26
N ASN A 536 0.79 31.00 8.14
CA ASN A 536 1.83 31.57 9.01
C ASN A 536 1.70 31.11 10.46
N ARG A 537 0.49 30.78 10.92
CA ARG A 537 0.22 30.33 12.28
C ARG A 537 0.01 28.82 12.26
N ILE A 538 1.14 28.11 12.26
CA ILE A 538 1.20 26.66 12.06
C ILE A 538 1.22 25.94 13.41
N PHE A 539 0.26 25.06 13.61
CA PHE A 539 0.24 24.12 14.72
C PHE A 539 0.80 22.77 14.28
N PHE A 540 1.70 22.18 15.09
CA PHE A 540 2.14 20.80 14.90
C PHE A 540 1.63 19.93 16.05
N GLN A 541 0.77 18.96 15.69
CA GLN A 541 0.03 18.09 16.60
C GLN A 541 0.40 16.62 16.37
N GLY A 542 -0.04 15.75 17.28
CA GLY A 542 0.23 14.31 17.24
C GLY A 542 1.44 13.92 18.10
N GLY A 543 1.69 12.61 18.18
CA GLY A 543 2.76 12.06 19.04
C GLY A 543 4.17 12.47 18.58
N THR A 544 4.37 12.63 17.28
CA THR A 544 5.68 13.01 16.71
C THR A 544 6.07 14.45 17.02
N ALA A 545 5.12 15.32 17.38
CA ALA A 545 5.41 16.68 17.80
C ALA A 545 6.25 16.74 19.08
N ALA A 546 6.33 15.65 19.87
CA ALA A 546 7.28 15.55 20.99
C ALA A 546 8.76 15.52 20.56
N ASN A 547 9.04 15.16 19.30
CA ASN A 547 10.41 14.99 18.81
C ASN A 547 10.97 16.33 18.31
N LEU A 548 11.88 16.92 19.10
CA LEU A 548 12.46 18.23 18.81
C LEU A 548 13.27 18.26 17.50
N GLY A 549 13.83 17.13 17.07
CA GLY A 549 14.52 17.02 15.77
C GLY A 549 13.55 17.20 14.60
N VAL A 550 12.36 16.63 14.70
CA VAL A 550 11.30 16.76 13.67
C VAL A 550 10.72 18.18 13.67
N VAL A 551 10.46 18.76 14.83
CA VAL A 551 10.01 20.16 14.95
C VAL A 551 11.04 21.11 14.33
N SER A 552 12.33 20.92 14.66
CA SER A 552 13.43 21.70 14.10
C SER A 552 13.54 21.55 12.58
N ALA A 553 13.36 20.32 12.08
CA ALA A 553 13.35 20.06 10.64
C ALA A 553 12.19 20.77 9.93
N PHE A 554 10.99 20.84 10.53
CA PHE A 554 9.89 21.64 9.98
C PHE A 554 10.25 23.13 9.93
N GLU A 555 10.83 23.69 11.00
CA GLU A 555 11.25 25.09 11.02
C GLU A 555 12.30 25.37 9.94
N LYS A 556 13.27 24.46 9.77
CA LYS A 556 14.33 24.56 8.76
C LYS A 556 13.82 24.45 7.33
N VAL A 557 12.93 23.49 7.05
CA VAL A 557 12.43 23.24 5.69
C VAL A 557 11.38 24.26 5.27
N THR A 558 10.50 24.67 6.18
CA THR A 558 9.44 25.66 5.88
C THR A 558 9.91 27.11 5.98
N GLY A 559 11.00 27.37 6.72
CA GLY A 559 11.44 28.72 7.07
C GLY A 559 10.46 29.46 7.99
N LYS A 560 9.52 28.76 8.62
CA LYS A 560 8.43 29.31 9.44
C LYS A 560 8.49 28.76 10.86
N LYS A 561 7.99 29.54 11.81
CA LYS A 561 7.84 29.11 13.19
C LYS A 561 6.77 28.01 13.30
N ILE A 562 7.09 26.94 14.03
CA ILE A 562 6.16 25.83 14.27
C ILE A 562 5.74 25.86 15.73
N THR A 563 4.43 25.94 15.98
CA THR A 563 3.89 25.97 17.34
C THR A 563 3.41 24.59 17.75
N VAL A 564 3.98 24.01 18.81
CA VAL A 564 3.51 22.76 19.40
C VAL A 564 2.64 23.09 20.62
N PRO A 565 1.34 22.75 20.63
CA PRO A 565 0.47 23.00 21.79
C PRO A 565 0.80 22.08 22.97
N GLU A 566 0.49 22.48 24.20
CA GLU A 566 0.92 21.78 25.43
C GLU A 566 0.43 20.32 25.54
N ASN A 567 -0.74 20.02 24.98
CA ASN A 567 -1.32 18.68 24.94
C ASN A 567 -1.42 18.15 23.50
N HIS A 568 -0.38 18.41 22.70
CA HIS A 568 -0.28 18.01 21.29
C HIS A 568 -0.55 16.52 21.03
N ASP A 569 -0.32 15.65 22.01
CA ASP A 569 -0.46 14.20 21.94
C ASP A 569 -1.91 13.69 22.04
N VAL A 570 -2.84 14.52 22.54
CA VAL A 570 -4.24 14.14 22.79
C VAL A 570 -5.24 15.17 22.25
N THR A 571 -4.84 16.01 21.30
CA THR A 571 -5.68 17.10 20.74
C THR A 571 -6.97 16.59 20.12
N GLY A 572 -6.98 15.41 19.50
CA GLY A 572 -8.19 14.77 18.98
C GLY A 572 -9.26 14.55 20.06
N ALA A 573 -8.86 13.97 21.20
CA ALA A 573 -9.78 13.73 22.32
C ALA A 573 -10.24 15.05 22.96
N ILE A 574 -9.35 16.04 23.09
CA ILE A 574 -9.70 17.39 23.59
C ILE A 574 -10.75 18.03 22.68
N GLY A 575 -10.53 17.97 21.37
CA GLY A 575 -11.45 18.50 20.38
C GLY A 575 -12.82 17.83 20.41
N ALA A 576 -12.86 16.50 20.62
CA ALA A 576 -14.11 15.78 20.77
C ALA A 576 -14.91 16.26 22.00
N ALA A 577 -14.25 16.48 23.14
CA ALA A 577 -14.90 17.01 24.33
C ALA A 577 -15.37 18.47 24.14
N MET A 578 -14.58 19.31 23.47
CA MET A 578 -14.96 20.69 23.14
C MET A 578 -16.16 20.75 22.18
N LEU A 579 -16.27 19.81 21.24
CA LEU A 579 -17.43 19.70 20.35
C LEU A 579 -18.71 19.38 21.11
N VAL A 580 -18.63 18.54 22.15
CA VAL A 580 -19.77 18.27 23.04
C VAL A 580 -20.23 19.55 23.72
N ALA A 581 -19.29 20.31 24.30
CA ALA A 581 -19.59 21.57 24.96
C ALA A 581 -20.24 22.61 24.02
N LYS A 582 -19.96 22.54 22.71
CA LYS A 582 -20.51 23.44 21.69
C LYS A 582 -21.85 22.97 21.12
N GLU A 583 -22.02 21.66 20.92
CA GLU A 583 -23.16 21.08 20.20
C GLU A 583 -24.30 20.62 21.12
N MET A 584 -24.02 20.26 22.38
CA MET A 584 -25.08 19.85 23.30
C MET A 584 -25.89 21.04 23.80
N PRO A 585 -27.23 21.04 23.65
CA PRO A 585 -28.08 22.05 24.23
C PRO A 585 -27.99 22.06 25.75
N ALA A 586 -27.95 23.26 26.34
CA ALA A 586 -27.92 23.43 27.79
C ALA A 586 -29.09 22.68 28.48
N GLY A 587 -28.77 21.92 29.53
CA GLY A 587 -29.76 21.13 30.28
C GLY A 587 -30.06 19.74 29.72
N THR A 588 -29.47 19.34 28.58
CA THR A 588 -29.59 17.97 28.06
C THR A 588 -28.80 17.00 28.95
N LYS A 589 -29.45 15.92 29.39
CA LYS A 589 -28.76 14.86 30.17
C LYS A 589 -27.91 14.00 29.23
N THR A 590 -26.63 13.79 29.59
CA THR A 590 -25.73 12.92 28.84
C THR A 590 -26.22 11.47 28.78
N ARG A 591 -25.90 10.77 27.69
CA ARG A 591 -26.07 9.33 27.51
C ARG A 591 -24.96 8.50 28.14
N PHE A 592 -24.00 9.13 28.82
CA PHE A 592 -22.86 8.45 29.43
C PHE A 592 -23.33 7.29 30.32
N LYS A 593 -22.85 6.09 30.02
CA LYS A 593 -23.21 4.85 30.71
C LYS A 593 -22.51 4.70 32.08
N GLY A 594 -21.65 5.64 32.46
CA GLY A 594 -20.89 5.63 33.70
C GLY A 594 -19.53 4.93 33.59
N TRP A 595 -18.70 5.13 34.63
CA TRP A 595 -17.32 4.64 34.68
C TRP A 595 -17.21 3.10 34.65
N ASP A 596 -18.22 2.40 35.19
CA ASP A 596 -18.27 0.93 35.21
C ASP A 596 -18.56 0.28 33.84
N ALA A 597 -18.86 1.08 32.81
CA ALA A 597 -18.92 0.57 31.43
C ALA A 597 -17.61 -0.15 31.05
N GLY A 598 -16.48 0.32 31.59
CA GLY A 598 -15.17 -0.32 31.45
C GLY A 598 -15.04 -1.72 32.09
N ARG A 599 -16.00 -2.15 32.92
CA ARG A 599 -15.94 -3.38 33.72
C ARG A 599 -16.93 -4.47 33.29
N LYS A 600 -17.96 -4.15 32.49
CA LYS A 600 -18.99 -5.10 32.03
C LYS A 600 -18.40 -6.27 31.21
N LYS A 601 -19.03 -7.45 31.31
CA LYS A 601 -18.73 -8.62 30.45
C LYS A 601 -19.37 -8.44 29.08
N TYR A 602 -18.68 -8.90 28.04
CA TYR A 602 -19.19 -8.90 26.67
C TYR A 602 -18.79 -10.19 25.96
N GLU A 603 -19.60 -10.61 25.00
CA GLU A 603 -19.31 -11.69 24.09
C GLU A 603 -19.07 -11.10 22.70
N LEU A 604 -18.03 -11.58 22.03
CA LEU A 604 -17.62 -11.07 20.72
C LEU A 604 -17.64 -12.24 19.74
N THR A 605 -18.54 -12.17 18.78
CA THR A 605 -18.68 -13.15 17.69
C THR A 605 -18.42 -12.44 16.36
N SER A 606 -18.01 -13.15 15.31
CA SER A 606 -17.86 -12.58 13.97
C SER A 606 -18.54 -13.42 12.91
N PHE A 607 -18.87 -12.80 11.79
CA PHE A 607 -19.40 -13.46 10.61
C PHE A 607 -19.02 -12.72 9.34
N GLU A 608 -18.96 -13.42 8.22
CA GLU A 608 -18.75 -12.80 6.91
C GLU A 608 -20.07 -12.22 6.37
N CYS A 609 -20.10 -10.90 6.16
CA CYS A 609 -21.16 -10.26 5.40
C CYS A 609 -20.95 -10.51 3.90
N ARG A 610 -21.84 -11.29 3.28
CA ARG A 610 -21.77 -11.64 1.86
C ARG A 610 -22.67 -10.79 0.96
N ASP A 611 -23.24 -9.72 1.48
CA ASP A 611 -24.22 -8.89 0.77
C ASP A 611 -23.62 -8.01 -0.33
N CYS A 612 -22.30 -7.82 -0.34
CA CYS A 612 -21.63 -7.15 -1.44
C CYS A 612 -20.25 -7.75 -1.69
N SER A 613 -19.63 -7.34 -2.80
CA SER A 613 -18.31 -7.82 -3.23
C SER A 613 -17.20 -7.56 -2.19
N ASN A 614 -17.41 -6.66 -1.22
CA ASN A 614 -16.46 -6.40 -0.15
C ASN A 614 -16.30 -7.55 0.84
N ILE A 615 -17.20 -8.54 0.86
CA ILE A 615 -17.24 -9.71 1.76
C ILE A 615 -16.55 -9.38 3.10
N CYS A 616 -17.14 -8.42 3.82
CA CYS A 616 -16.49 -7.86 5.00
C CYS A 616 -16.74 -8.79 6.18
N GLU A 617 -15.72 -9.01 7.01
CA GLU A 617 -15.93 -9.68 8.28
C GLU A 617 -16.51 -8.68 9.27
N VAL A 618 -17.71 -8.98 9.75
CA VAL A 618 -18.49 -8.14 10.64
C VAL A 618 -18.50 -8.80 12.00
N ARG A 619 -18.08 -8.06 13.00
CA ARG A 619 -18.13 -8.47 14.40
C ARG A 619 -19.44 -8.06 15.00
N LYS A 620 -19.90 -8.87 15.93
CA LYS A 620 -21.07 -8.67 16.77
C LYS A 620 -20.60 -8.70 18.22
N VAL A 621 -20.70 -7.58 18.91
CA VAL A 621 -20.51 -7.48 20.35
C VAL A 621 -21.86 -7.52 21.03
N VAL A 622 -22.03 -8.53 21.88
CA VAL A 622 -23.19 -8.69 22.74
C VAL A 622 -22.74 -8.31 24.15
N MET A 623 -23.34 -7.27 24.72
CA MET A 623 -23.18 -6.96 26.14
C MET A 623 -24.37 -7.50 26.92
N GLU A 624 -24.13 -7.86 28.17
CA GLU A 624 -25.16 -8.37 29.07
C GLU A 624 -26.32 -7.36 29.21
N GLY A 625 -27.51 -7.71 28.71
CA GLY A 625 -28.71 -6.88 28.76
C GLY A 625 -28.84 -5.80 27.68
N GLU A 626 -27.93 -5.70 26.71
CA GLU A 626 -27.97 -4.69 25.63
C GLU A 626 -28.13 -5.32 24.24
N ALA A 627 -28.58 -4.51 23.27
CA ALA A 627 -28.68 -4.95 21.88
C ALA A 627 -27.29 -5.22 21.29
N PRO A 628 -27.14 -6.22 20.41
CA PRO A 628 -25.87 -6.51 19.75
C PRO A 628 -25.40 -5.33 18.90
N LEU A 629 -24.19 -4.88 19.14
CA LEU A 629 -23.48 -3.88 18.34
C LEU A 629 -22.69 -4.60 17.25
N TYR A 630 -22.61 -4.02 16.06
CA TYR A 630 -21.84 -4.62 14.97
C TYR A 630 -20.83 -3.64 14.39
N TYR A 631 -19.67 -4.14 13.96
CA TYR A 631 -18.58 -3.32 13.42
C TYR A 631 -17.60 -4.15 12.57
N GLY A 632 -16.66 -3.48 11.88
CA GLY A 632 -15.71 -4.13 10.96
C GLY A 632 -16.22 -4.24 9.51
N GLY A 633 -17.48 -3.85 9.28
CA GLY A 633 -18.02 -3.65 7.95
C GLY A 633 -17.26 -2.54 7.21
N ARG A 634 -16.96 -2.76 5.92
CA ARG A 634 -16.45 -1.70 5.03
C ARG A 634 -17.54 -0.72 4.58
N CYS A 635 -18.78 -1.00 4.95
CA CYS A 635 -19.96 -0.19 4.72
C CYS A 635 -20.79 -0.14 6.00
N GLU A 636 -21.72 0.80 6.05
CA GLU A 636 -22.55 1.09 7.23
C GLU A 636 -23.68 0.06 7.44
N LYS A 637 -23.66 -1.09 6.75
CA LYS A 637 -24.75 -2.08 6.75
C LYS A 637 -25.14 -2.56 8.16
N TYR A 638 -24.15 -2.70 9.05
CA TYR A 638 -24.37 -3.19 10.41
C TYR A 638 -24.11 -2.13 11.48
N ASP A 639 -23.67 -0.93 11.10
CA ASP A 639 -23.68 0.20 12.02
C ASP A 639 -25.15 0.41 12.43
N VAL A 640 -25.41 0.47 13.73
CA VAL A 640 -26.75 0.30 14.30
C VAL A 640 -27.77 1.23 13.63
N LYS A 641 -28.90 0.62 13.23
CA LYS A 641 -30.15 1.23 12.74
C LYS A 641 -30.18 2.77 12.75
N ARG A 642 -29.82 3.36 11.61
CA ARG A 642 -30.63 4.46 11.10
C ARG A 642 -31.87 3.82 10.46
N ASP A 643 -33.00 3.89 11.17
CA ASP A 643 -34.28 3.91 10.48
C ASP A 643 -34.19 5.11 9.52
N ASP A 644 -33.94 4.82 8.23
CA ASP A 644 -34.35 5.61 7.05
C ASP A 644 -33.77 5.10 5.71
N SER A 645 -32.78 4.19 5.67
CA SER A 645 -32.06 3.93 4.39
C SER A 645 -32.53 2.75 3.53
N LYS A 646 -33.48 1.91 3.97
CA LYS A 646 -33.94 0.77 3.14
C LYS A 646 -34.87 1.14 1.97
N ASN A 647 -35.35 2.38 1.90
CA ASN A 647 -36.08 2.91 0.75
C ASN A 647 -35.65 4.37 0.51
N SER A 648 -34.43 4.59 0.03
CA SER A 648 -34.16 5.89 -0.60
C SER A 648 -35.13 6.04 -1.77
N HIS A 649 -36.04 7.03 -1.67
CA HIS A 649 -37.02 7.34 -2.71
C HIS A 649 -36.37 7.88 -3.99
N LEU A 650 -35.05 8.09 -3.97
CA LEU A 650 -34.28 8.59 -5.09
C LEU A 650 -34.05 7.49 -6.15
N PRO A 651 -33.98 7.85 -7.44
CA PRO A 651 -33.75 6.90 -8.53
C PRO A 651 -32.35 6.29 -8.48
N ASP A 652 -32.22 5.05 -8.96
CA ASP A 652 -30.94 4.35 -9.12
C ASP A 652 -30.48 4.44 -10.58
N LEU A 653 -29.96 5.61 -10.95
CA LEU A 653 -29.63 5.94 -12.34
C LEU A 653 -28.50 5.08 -12.92
N PHE A 654 -27.60 4.56 -12.08
CA PHE A 654 -26.53 3.66 -12.51
C PHE A 654 -27.06 2.27 -12.85
N LYS A 655 -27.98 1.73 -12.04
CA LYS A 655 -28.66 0.47 -12.33
C LYS A 655 -29.61 0.58 -13.51
N GLU A 656 -30.32 1.70 -13.63
CA GLU A 656 -31.13 2.00 -14.82
C GLU A 656 -30.26 2.02 -16.10
N ARG A 657 -29.13 2.74 -16.07
CA ARG A 657 -28.14 2.74 -17.15
C ARG A 657 -27.62 1.35 -17.48
N GLU A 658 -27.23 0.57 -16.48
CA GLU A 658 -26.73 -0.80 -16.68
C GLU A 658 -27.78 -1.67 -17.36
N LYS A 659 -29.04 -1.59 -16.92
CA LYS A 659 -30.15 -2.28 -17.56
C LYS A 659 -30.29 -1.87 -19.02
N MET A 660 -30.25 -0.57 -19.32
CA MET A 660 -30.31 -0.05 -20.70
C MET A 660 -29.13 -0.57 -21.55
N LEU A 661 -27.92 -0.64 -21.00
CA LEU A 661 -26.74 -1.14 -21.70
C LEU A 661 -26.93 -2.60 -22.14
N PHE A 662 -27.45 -3.46 -21.26
CA PHE A 662 -27.64 -4.89 -21.56
C PHE A 662 -28.94 -5.20 -22.30
N SER A 663 -29.91 -4.29 -22.31
CA SER A 663 -31.20 -4.47 -23.00
C SER A 663 -31.31 -3.74 -24.34
N ALA A 664 -30.28 -3.01 -24.78
CA ALA A 664 -30.32 -2.16 -25.97
C ALA A 664 -30.56 -2.91 -27.29
N TYR A 665 -30.36 -4.23 -27.30
CA TYR A 665 -30.65 -5.07 -28.45
C TYR A 665 -31.49 -6.28 -28.03
N THR A 666 -32.73 -6.34 -28.53
CA THR A 666 -33.72 -7.41 -28.25
C THR A 666 -33.99 -8.28 -29.47
N GLY A 667 -33.10 -8.28 -30.47
CA GLY A 667 -33.21 -9.14 -31.65
C GLY A 667 -33.29 -10.62 -31.29
N LYS A 668 -33.68 -11.45 -32.28
CA LYS A 668 -33.89 -12.90 -32.07
C LYS A 668 -32.59 -13.54 -31.56
N ALA A 669 -32.60 -13.96 -30.29
CA ALA A 669 -31.45 -14.60 -29.67
C ALA A 669 -31.01 -15.81 -30.51
N ALA A 670 -29.69 -15.94 -30.71
CA ALA A 670 -29.12 -17.11 -31.38
C ALA A 670 -29.57 -18.40 -30.66
N GLY A 671 -29.85 -19.46 -31.43
CA GLY A 671 -30.32 -20.73 -30.88
C GLY A 671 -29.34 -21.33 -29.85
N LYS A 672 -29.82 -22.28 -29.02
CA LYS A 672 -28.98 -22.89 -27.97
C LYS A 672 -27.68 -23.51 -28.52
N ASP A 673 -27.73 -24.02 -29.75
CA ASP A 673 -26.61 -24.68 -30.45
C ASP A 673 -25.71 -23.70 -31.23
N ALA A 674 -25.98 -22.39 -31.15
CA ALA A 674 -25.17 -21.39 -31.84
C ALA A 674 -23.75 -21.31 -31.26
N PRO A 675 -22.72 -21.07 -32.11
CA PRO A 675 -21.35 -20.89 -31.65
C PRO A 675 -21.25 -19.71 -30.67
N VAL A 676 -20.44 -19.90 -29.63
CA VAL A 676 -20.30 -18.93 -28.54
C VAL A 676 -19.12 -17.99 -28.80
N ILE A 677 -19.32 -16.70 -28.54
CA ILE A 677 -18.24 -15.71 -28.44
C ILE A 677 -18.25 -15.14 -27.02
N GLY A 678 -17.13 -15.33 -26.32
CA GLY A 678 -16.85 -14.71 -25.04
C GLY A 678 -16.56 -13.23 -25.20
N VAL A 679 -17.29 -12.36 -24.51
CA VAL A 679 -17.05 -10.92 -24.47
C VAL A 679 -16.77 -10.53 -23.01
N PRO A 680 -15.53 -10.18 -22.64
CA PRO A 680 -15.21 -9.83 -21.25
C PRO A 680 -15.86 -8.48 -20.88
N ARG A 681 -16.47 -8.40 -19.68
CA ARG A 681 -17.09 -7.18 -19.13
C ARG A 681 -16.03 -6.17 -18.65
N MET A 682 -15.25 -5.64 -19.58
CA MET A 682 -14.09 -4.80 -19.29
C MET A 682 -14.03 -3.55 -20.18
N LEU A 683 -13.36 -2.50 -19.71
CA LEU A 683 -12.99 -1.32 -20.50
C LEU A 683 -14.21 -0.74 -21.28
N PHE A 684 -14.04 -0.47 -22.57
CA PHE A 684 -15.08 0.14 -23.41
C PHE A 684 -16.30 -0.76 -23.67
N MET A 685 -16.35 -1.99 -23.14
CA MET A 685 -17.61 -2.76 -23.14
C MET A 685 -18.70 -2.07 -22.32
N TYR A 686 -18.34 -1.26 -21.31
CA TYR A 686 -19.30 -0.43 -20.58
C TYR A 686 -19.89 0.73 -21.41
N GLU A 687 -19.40 0.97 -22.64
CA GLU A 687 -19.95 1.93 -23.61
C GLU A 687 -20.47 1.26 -24.89
N LEU A 688 -19.78 0.22 -25.38
CA LEU A 688 -19.99 -0.38 -26.71
C LEU A 688 -20.66 -1.75 -26.68
N TYR A 689 -21.08 -2.26 -25.51
CA TYR A 689 -21.75 -3.56 -25.46
C TYR A 689 -23.00 -3.65 -26.37
N PRO A 690 -23.88 -2.63 -26.46
CA PRO A 690 -25.01 -2.64 -27.41
C PRO A 690 -24.59 -2.93 -28.84
N PHE A 691 -23.52 -2.26 -29.31
CA PHE A 691 -22.94 -2.46 -30.63
C PHE A 691 -22.48 -3.92 -30.82
N TRP A 692 -21.64 -4.42 -29.92
CA TRP A 692 -21.08 -5.77 -30.05
C TRP A 692 -22.12 -6.87 -29.91
N LYS A 693 -23.08 -6.70 -29.00
CA LYS A 693 -24.18 -7.64 -28.80
C LYS A 693 -25.01 -7.79 -30.07
N ALA A 694 -25.44 -6.67 -30.65
CA ALA A 694 -26.19 -6.68 -31.90
C ALA A 694 -25.37 -7.24 -33.07
N PHE A 695 -24.09 -6.88 -33.18
CA PHE A 695 -23.21 -7.37 -34.23
C PHE A 695 -23.09 -8.90 -34.21
N PHE A 696 -22.75 -9.48 -33.06
CA PHE A 696 -22.57 -10.94 -32.95
C PHE A 696 -23.87 -11.72 -33.05
N ASP A 697 -24.97 -11.22 -32.47
CA ASP A 697 -26.28 -11.86 -32.59
C ASP A 697 -26.74 -11.96 -34.05
N VAL A 698 -26.62 -10.87 -34.82
CA VAL A 698 -27.03 -10.85 -36.24
C VAL A 698 -26.14 -11.77 -37.09
N LEU A 699 -24.87 -11.92 -36.72
CA LEU A 699 -23.98 -12.91 -37.33
C LEU A 699 -24.25 -14.36 -36.87
N GLY A 700 -25.22 -14.58 -35.97
CA GLY A 700 -25.64 -15.90 -35.51
C GLY A 700 -24.74 -16.49 -34.42
N PHE A 701 -24.04 -15.65 -33.65
CA PHE A 701 -23.25 -16.07 -32.49
C PHE A 701 -24.00 -15.79 -31.20
N ARG A 702 -23.82 -16.66 -30.20
CA ARG A 702 -24.29 -16.43 -28.84
C ARG A 702 -23.20 -15.73 -28.03
N VAL A 703 -23.50 -14.53 -27.54
CA VAL A 703 -22.57 -13.78 -26.68
C VAL A 703 -22.60 -14.32 -25.25
N GLN A 704 -21.43 -14.69 -24.71
CA GLN A 704 -21.26 -15.04 -23.30
C GLN A 704 -20.38 -13.99 -22.62
N LEU A 705 -20.94 -13.35 -21.59
CA LEU A 705 -20.21 -12.36 -20.79
C LEU A 705 -19.43 -13.03 -19.65
N SER A 706 -18.33 -12.40 -19.23
CA SER A 706 -17.78 -12.66 -17.90
C SER A 706 -18.75 -12.18 -16.82
N SER A 707 -18.57 -12.64 -15.57
CA SER A 707 -19.43 -12.18 -14.46
C SER A 707 -19.18 -10.69 -14.15
N PRO A 708 -20.09 -10.00 -13.43
CA PRO A 708 -19.77 -8.69 -12.85
C PRO A 708 -18.45 -8.74 -12.08
N THR A 709 -17.67 -7.66 -12.14
CA THR A 709 -16.38 -7.55 -11.46
C THR A 709 -16.54 -7.86 -9.97
N ASN A 710 -15.74 -8.81 -9.49
CA ASN A 710 -15.73 -9.25 -8.11
C ASN A 710 -14.28 -9.47 -7.63
N LYS A 711 -14.10 -9.77 -6.33
CA LYS A 711 -12.78 -9.96 -5.73
C LYS A 711 -11.93 -11.03 -6.40
N GLU A 712 -12.55 -12.11 -6.87
CA GLU A 712 -11.85 -13.23 -7.51
C GLU A 712 -11.33 -12.82 -8.89
N ILE A 713 -12.16 -12.17 -9.71
CA ILE A 713 -11.75 -11.58 -10.99
C ILE A 713 -10.59 -10.59 -10.78
N ILE A 714 -10.72 -9.67 -9.81
CA ILE A 714 -9.68 -8.70 -9.49
C ILE A 714 -8.38 -9.40 -9.09
N LYS A 715 -8.46 -10.39 -8.19
CA LYS A 715 -7.33 -11.18 -7.72
C LYS A 715 -6.61 -11.86 -8.87
N ASN A 716 -7.34 -12.62 -9.68
CA ASN A 716 -6.77 -13.42 -10.76
C ASN A 716 -6.11 -12.47 -11.79
N GLY A 717 -6.73 -11.33 -12.08
CA GLY A 717 -6.14 -10.32 -12.94
C GLY A 717 -4.83 -9.72 -12.43
N ILE A 718 -4.71 -9.48 -11.12
CA ILE A 718 -3.47 -8.96 -10.51
C ILE A 718 -2.34 -9.99 -10.54
N GLU A 719 -2.66 -11.28 -10.43
CA GLU A 719 -1.67 -12.37 -10.41
C GLU A 719 -1.10 -12.69 -11.80
N GLN A 720 -1.85 -12.40 -12.86
CA GLN A 720 -1.48 -12.76 -14.24
C GLN A 720 -0.73 -11.64 -14.99
N ILE A 721 -0.72 -10.41 -14.45
CA ILE A 721 -0.12 -9.29 -15.18
C ILE A 721 1.41 -9.33 -15.13
N VAL A 722 2.04 -9.17 -16.29
CA VAL A 722 3.51 -9.24 -16.46
C VAL A 722 4.19 -7.88 -16.17
N THR A 723 3.43 -6.79 -16.20
CA THR A 723 3.92 -5.41 -16.00
C THR A 723 2.97 -4.59 -15.13
N GLU A 724 3.46 -3.52 -14.51
CA GLU A 724 2.64 -2.64 -13.68
C GLU A 724 1.81 -1.67 -14.55
N THR A 725 0.48 -1.75 -14.42
CA THR A 725 -0.49 -0.91 -15.15
C THR A 725 -1.55 -0.32 -14.22
N CYS A 726 -2.41 0.55 -14.77
CA CYS A 726 -3.59 1.04 -14.06
C CYS A 726 -4.57 -0.10 -13.71
N PHE A 727 -5.37 0.10 -12.66
CA PHE A 727 -6.23 -0.93 -12.08
C PHE A 727 -7.23 -1.57 -13.06
N PRO A 728 -7.94 -0.83 -13.94
CA PRO A 728 -8.88 -1.44 -14.90
C PRO A 728 -8.23 -2.43 -15.87
N ILE A 729 -6.94 -2.25 -16.19
CA ILE A 729 -6.20 -3.18 -17.06
C ILE A 729 -5.88 -4.48 -16.31
N LYS A 730 -5.60 -4.41 -15.01
CA LYS A 730 -5.48 -5.61 -14.15
C LYS A 730 -6.81 -6.35 -14.09
N VAL A 731 -7.91 -5.63 -13.89
CA VAL A 731 -9.27 -6.22 -13.88
C VAL A 731 -9.63 -6.84 -15.23
N ALA A 732 -9.23 -6.22 -16.34
CA ALA A 732 -9.41 -6.76 -17.69
C ALA A 732 -8.78 -8.16 -17.85
N HIS A 733 -7.55 -8.37 -17.35
CA HIS A 733 -6.91 -9.69 -17.36
C HIS A 733 -7.74 -10.71 -16.58
N GLY A 734 -8.30 -10.32 -15.44
CA GLY A 734 -9.18 -11.17 -14.64
C GLY A 734 -10.43 -11.63 -15.38
N HIS A 735 -11.09 -10.71 -16.10
CA HIS A 735 -12.27 -11.04 -16.91
C HIS A 735 -11.96 -12.01 -18.04
N VAL A 736 -10.78 -11.88 -18.65
CA VAL A 736 -10.31 -12.83 -19.67
C VAL A 736 -10.06 -14.20 -19.06
N ASN A 737 -9.38 -14.27 -17.91
CA ASN A 737 -9.14 -15.52 -17.21
C ASN A 737 -10.45 -16.23 -16.82
N GLU A 738 -11.44 -15.49 -16.33
CA GLU A 738 -12.73 -16.07 -15.94
C GLU A 738 -13.48 -16.68 -17.13
N LEU A 739 -13.38 -16.10 -18.33
CA LEU A 739 -13.94 -16.70 -19.54
C LEU A 739 -13.21 -17.99 -19.95
N ILE A 740 -11.89 -18.02 -19.79
CA ILE A 740 -11.08 -19.24 -20.03
C ILE A 740 -11.52 -20.34 -19.05
N GLU A 741 -11.66 -20.02 -17.76
CA GLU A 741 -12.10 -20.96 -16.71
C GLU A 741 -13.52 -21.47 -16.93
N LYS A 742 -14.42 -20.62 -17.47
CA LYS A 742 -15.75 -21.02 -17.93
C LYS A 742 -15.74 -21.91 -19.18
N GLY A 743 -14.57 -22.22 -19.73
CA GLY A 743 -14.41 -23.10 -20.89
C GLY A 743 -14.76 -22.45 -22.24
N VAL A 744 -14.81 -21.12 -22.32
CA VAL A 744 -15.14 -20.41 -23.56
C VAL A 744 -14.02 -20.57 -24.58
N LYS A 745 -14.34 -21.10 -25.76
CA LYS A 745 -13.35 -21.46 -26.78
C LYS A 745 -12.97 -20.33 -27.73
N ARG A 746 -13.78 -19.27 -27.79
CA ARG A 746 -13.53 -18.11 -28.64
C ARG A 746 -13.77 -16.84 -27.85
N ILE A 747 -12.75 -16.02 -27.65
CA ILE A 747 -12.84 -14.80 -26.85
C ILE A 747 -12.58 -13.59 -27.74
N PHE A 748 -13.46 -12.59 -27.66
CA PHE A 748 -13.36 -11.33 -28.38
C PHE A 748 -12.61 -10.27 -27.58
N LEU A 749 -11.42 -9.91 -28.05
CA LEU A 749 -10.57 -8.83 -27.51
C LEU A 749 -10.21 -7.86 -28.64
N PRO A 750 -11.04 -6.85 -28.96
CA PRO A 750 -10.73 -5.90 -30.02
C PRO A 750 -9.65 -4.91 -29.59
N SER A 751 -8.83 -4.50 -30.55
CA SER A 751 -7.95 -3.32 -30.45
C SER A 751 -8.71 -2.11 -30.99
N ILE A 752 -9.35 -1.36 -30.10
CA ILE A 752 -10.11 -0.16 -30.47
C ILE A 752 -9.17 1.04 -30.40
N ILE A 753 -8.85 1.62 -31.55
CA ILE A 753 -7.86 2.68 -31.67
C ILE A 753 -8.48 4.04 -31.32
N ASN A 754 -9.60 4.35 -31.97
CA ASN A 754 -10.31 5.59 -31.80
C ASN A 754 -11.83 5.38 -31.78
N MET A 755 -12.54 6.38 -31.27
CA MET A 755 -14.00 6.38 -31.11
C MET A 755 -14.66 7.35 -32.09
N LYS A 756 -15.96 7.18 -32.34
CA LYS A 756 -16.73 8.16 -33.12
C LYS A 756 -16.53 9.59 -32.55
N PRO A 757 -16.31 10.58 -33.42
CA PRO A 757 -16.16 11.96 -32.99
C PRO A 757 -17.47 12.54 -32.45
N ALA A 758 -17.37 13.59 -31.65
CA ALA A 758 -18.55 14.36 -31.22
C ALA A 758 -19.11 15.20 -32.38
N LYS A 759 -18.23 15.69 -33.26
CA LYS A 759 -18.57 16.51 -34.43
C LYS A 759 -17.77 16.06 -35.65
N GLU A 760 -18.37 16.22 -36.83
CA GLU A 760 -17.69 15.91 -38.09
C GLU A 760 -16.40 16.73 -38.25
N GLY A 761 -15.36 16.12 -38.81
CA GLY A 761 -14.04 16.76 -38.99
C GLY A 761 -13.10 16.68 -37.79
N GLN A 762 -13.57 16.24 -36.61
CA GLN A 762 -12.72 16.07 -35.43
C GLN A 762 -11.72 14.91 -35.62
N VAL A 763 -10.43 15.20 -35.46
CA VAL A 763 -9.34 14.24 -35.68
C VAL A 763 -8.99 13.47 -34.39
N ASN A 764 -8.95 14.16 -33.27
CA ASN A 764 -8.52 13.59 -31.98
C ASN A 764 -9.68 12.86 -31.30
N THR A 765 -9.75 11.53 -31.42
CA THR A 765 -10.74 10.70 -30.70
C THR A 765 -10.13 9.42 -30.15
N GLN A 766 -8.85 9.49 -29.83
CA GLN A 766 -8.02 8.31 -29.55
C GLN A 766 -8.32 7.76 -28.16
N LEU A 767 -8.17 6.44 -28.02
CA LEU A 767 -8.24 5.75 -26.73
C LEU A 767 -6.86 5.63 -26.11
N CYS A 768 -6.77 5.40 -24.80
CA CYS A 768 -5.48 5.27 -24.16
C CYS A 768 -4.70 4.06 -24.70
N PRO A 769 -3.35 4.11 -24.78
CA PRO A 769 -2.56 3.03 -25.36
C PRO A 769 -2.80 1.65 -24.72
N TYR A 770 -3.08 1.59 -23.41
CA TYR A 770 -3.41 0.32 -22.74
C TYR A 770 -4.72 -0.31 -23.22
N VAL A 771 -5.72 0.52 -23.56
CA VAL A 771 -6.97 0.03 -24.14
C VAL A 771 -6.73 -0.45 -25.57
N GLN A 772 -5.97 0.31 -26.36
CA GLN A 772 -5.62 -0.09 -27.73
C GLN A 772 -4.85 -1.42 -27.75
N THR A 773 -3.99 -1.64 -26.75
CA THR A 773 -3.08 -2.79 -26.70
C THR A 773 -3.57 -3.95 -25.83
N ILE A 774 -4.78 -3.89 -25.26
CA ILE A 774 -5.29 -4.94 -24.38
C ILE A 774 -5.22 -6.36 -24.97
N PRO A 775 -5.41 -6.60 -26.28
CA PRO A 775 -5.30 -7.96 -26.82
C PRO A 775 -3.87 -8.49 -26.77
N TYR A 776 -2.89 -7.62 -27.01
CA TYR A 776 -1.47 -7.97 -26.99
C TYR A 776 -0.96 -8.17 -25.56
N LEU A 777 -1.42 -7.34 -24.62
CA LEU A 777 -1.11 -7.49 -23.19
C LEU A 777 -1.64 -8.82 -22.64
N CYS A 778 -2.89 -9.17 -22.99
CA CYS A 778 -3.43 -10.47 -22.58
C CYS A 778 -2.68 -11.63 -23.26
N ASN A 779 -2.24 -11.47 -24.50
CA ASN A 779 -1.46 -12.50 -25.20
C ASN A 779 -0.07 -12.72 -24.60
N SER A 780 0.53 -11.71 -23.95
CA SER A 780 1.77 -11.92 -23.20
C SER A 780 1.55 -12.53 -21.82
N ALA A 781 0.35 -12.45 -21.27
CA ALA A 781 -0.01 -13.03 -19.97
C ALA A 781 -0.52 -14.48 -20.09
N TYR A 782 -1.18 -14.84 -21.19
CA TYR A 782 -1.82 -16.14 -21.36
C TYR A 782 -1.33 -16.86 -22.62
N ASP A 783 -0.94 -18.14 -22.45
CA ASP A 783 -0.83 -19.06 -23.59
C ASP A 783 -2.22 -19.56 -23.99
N PHE A 784 -2.91 -18.77 -24.81
CA PHE A 784 -4.24 -19.10 -25.33
C PHE A 784 -4.24 -20.38 -26.16
N LYS A 785 -3.14 -20.68 -26.87
CA LYS A 785 -3.03 -21.86 -27.72
C LYS A 785 -2.97 -23.13 -26.88
N ALA A 786 -2.14 -23.15 -25.83
CA ALA A 786 -2.09 -24.27 -24.89
C ALA A 786 -3.43 -24.47 -24.16
N LYS A 787 -4.18 -23.38 -23.93
CA LYS A 787 -5.52 -23.42 -23.31
C LYS A 787 -6.65 -23.78 -24.30
N GLY A 788 -6.35 -23.96 -25.58
CA GLY A 788 -7.33 -24.30 -26.61
C GLY A 788 -8.38 -23.19 -26.82
N VAL A 789 -7.96 -21.93 -26.73
CA VAL A 789 -8.81 -20.74 -26.88
C VAL A 789 -8.36 -19.95 -28.11
N GLU A 790 -9.31 -19.67 -29.01
CA GLU A 790 -9.14 -18.75 -30.13
C GLU A 790 -9.43 -17.32 -29.66
N VAL A 791 -8.48 -16.41 -29.84
CA VAL A 791 -8.69 -14.99 -29.51
C VAL A 791 -8.92 -14.19 -30.78
N LEU A 792 -10.06 -13.51 -30.84
CA LEU A 792 -10.44 -12.62 -31.93
C LEU A 792 -9.93 -11.21 -31.62
N THR A 793 -8.97 -10.72 -32.39
CA THR A 793 -8.29 -9.44 -32.15
C THR A 793 -8.40 -8.45 -33.30
N PRO A 794 -9.61 -8.05 -33.75
CA PRO A 794 -9.71 -7.08 -34.82
C PRO A 794 -9.22 -5.70 -34.36
N VAL A 795 -8.57 -4.97 -35.27
CA VAL A 795 -8.19 -3.57 -35.09
C VAL A 795 -9.29 -2.71 -35.71
N ILE A 796 -9.87 -1.81 -34.93
CA ILE A 796 -11.08 -1.05 -35.33
C ILE A 796 -10.84 0.46 -35.15
N HIS A 797 -11.14 1.22 -36.19
CA HIS A 797 -11.08 2.69 -36.20
C HIS A 797 -12.47 3.30 -36.42
N PHE A 798 -13.21 3.62 -35.36
CA PHE A 798 -14.53 4.23 -35.49
C PHE A 798 -14.52 5.66 -36.06
N ASN A 799 -13.39 6.38 -35.98
CA ASN A 799 -13.17 7.67 -36.62
C ASN A 799 -12.27 7.50 -37.84
N THR A 800 -12.88 7.00 -38.91
CA THR A 800 -12.28 6.87 -40.24
C THR A 800 -13.38 6.99 -41.29
N LYS A 801 -13.02 7.00 -42.58
CA LYS A 801 -14.01 6.98 -43.66
C LYS A 801 -14.85 5.70 -43.58
N GLU A 802 -16.16 5.82 -43.79
CA GLU A 802 -17.09 4.68 -43.68
C GLU A 802 -16.67 3.47 -44.52
N SER A 803 -16.10 3.70 -45.71
CA SER A 803 -15.57 2.65 -46.58
C SER A 803 -14.39 1.88 -45.98
N ILE A 804 -13.53 2.55 -45.21
CA ILE A 804 -12.40 1.92 -44.50
C ILE A 804 -12.93 1.13 -43.31
N LEU A 805 -13.84 1.71 -42.53
CA LEU A 805 -14.46 1.03 -41.39
C LEU A 805 -15.17 -0.25 -41.83
N LYS A 806 -16.01 -0.19 -42.88
CA LYS A 806 -16.66 -1.36 -43.46
C LYS A 806 -15.66 -2.43 -43.90
N LYS A 807 -14.53 -2.02 -44.50
CA LYS A 807 -13.47 -2.95 -44.89
C LYS A 807 -12.87 -3.68 -43.70
N GLU A 808 -12.59 -2.99 -42.59
CA GLU A 808 -12.09 -3.61 -41.34
C GLU A 808 -13.06 -4.68 -40.83
N PHE A 809 -14.36 -4.36 -40.81
CA PHE A 809 -15.40 -5.31 -40.41
C PHE A 809 -15.62 -6.45 -41.41
N TYR A 810 -15.42 -6.24 -42.70
CA TYR A 810 -15.46 -7.34 -43.68
C TYR A 810 -14.32 -8.33 -43.49
N GLU A 811 -13.10 -7.84 -43.24
CA GLU A 811 -11.97 -8.70 -42.92
C GLU A 811 -12.21 -9.46 -41.61
N PHE A 812 -12.76 -8.79 -40.59
CA PHE A 812 -13.15 -9.47 -39.35
C PHE A 812 -14.26 -10.51 -39.58
N GLY A 813 -15.31 -10.17 -40.32
CA GLY A 813 -16.40 -11.10 -40.66
C GLY A 813 -15.92 -12.33 -41.42
N LYS A 814 -14.90 -12.19 -42.27
CA LYS A 814 -14.26 -13.32 -42.96
C LYS A 814 -13.62 -14.29 -41.98
N THR A 815 -12.96 -13.82 -40.90
CA THR A 815 -12.43 -14.69 -39.83
C THR A 815 -13.53 -15.46 -39.09
N LEU A 816 -14.75 -14.94 -39.10
CA LEU A 816 -15.93 -15.58 -38.52
C LEU A 816 -16.71 -16.46 -39.51
N GLY A 817 -16.25 -16.58 -40.76
CA GLY A 817 -16.95 -17.33 -41.81
C GLY A 817 -18.27 -16.68 -42.22
N ARG A 818 -18.28 -15.35 -42.37
CA ARG A 818 -19.46 -14.55 -42.77
C ARG A 818 -19.16 -13.70 -44.00
N ASP A 819 -20.15 -13.59 -44.89
CA ASP A 819 -20.06 -12.77 -46.09
C ASP A 819 -20.31 -11.28 -45.82
N ARG A 820 -20.02 -10.43 -46.81
CA ARG A 820 -20.18 -8.97 -46.69
C ARG A 820 -21.64 -8.56 -46.41
N GLY A 821 -22.62 -9.24 -47.01
CA GLY A 821 -24.03 -8.91 -46.81
C GLY A 821 -24.52 -9.21 -45.40
N ALA A 822 -24.04 -10.30 -44.79
CA ALA A 822 -24.28 -10.60 -43.38
C ALA A 822 -23.61 -9.57 -42.46
N VAL A 823 -22.37 -9.17 -42.77
CA VAL A 823 -21.65 -8.13 -42.02
C VAL A 823 -22.34 -6.77 -42.12
N ASP A 824 -22.82 -6.36 -43.29
CA ASP A 824 -23.56 -5.10 -43.47
C ASP A 824 -24.84 -5.08 -42.63
N LYS A 825 -25.62 -6.17 -42.62
CA LYS A 825 -26.80 -6.31 -41.77
C LYS A 825 -26.44 -6.20 -40.28
N ALA A 826 -25.34 -6.86 -39.88
CA ALA A 826 -24.86 -6.82 -38.50
C ALA A 826 -24.39 -5.41 -38.08
N LEU A 827 -23.67 -4.70 -38.96
CA LEU A 827 -23.23 -3.32 -38.72
C LEU A 827 -24.39 -2.35 -38.58
N ASN A 828 -25.39 -2.44 -39.45
CA ASN A 828 -26.58 -1.59 -39.36
C ASN A 828 -27.33 -1.81 -38.04
N ALA A 829 -27.52 -3.06 -37.62
CA ALA A 829 -28.13 -3.38 -36.34
C ALA A 829 -27.27 -2.90 -35.16
N ALA A 830 -25.94 -3.03 -35.26
CA ALA A 830 -25.00 -2.61 -34.23
C ALA A 830 -25.00 -1.10 -34.00
N PHE A 831 -24.98 -0.29 -35.07
CA PHE A 831 -25.10 1.15 -34.94
C PHE A 831 -26.48 1.57 -34.43
N ALA A 832 -27.55 0.95 -34.92
CA ALA A 832 -28.90 1.25 -34.43
C ALA A 832 -29.06 0.96 -32.92
N ALA A 833 -28.51 -0.16 -32.43
CA ALA A 833 -28.52 -0.48 -31.00
C ALA A 833 -27.70 0.51 -30.17
N GLN A 834 -26.53 0.93 -30.68
CA GLN A 834 -25.68 1.92 -30.01
C GLN A 834 -26.33 3.31 -29.96
N ASP A 835 -26.97 3.74 -31.05
CA ASP A 835 -27.66 5.03 -31.15
C ASP A 835 -28.93 5.05 -30.28
N TRP A 836 -29.65 3.92 -30.21
CA TRP A 836 -30.76 3.75 -29.27
C TRP A 836 -30.30 3.92 -27.82
N PHE A 837 -29.21 3.25 -27.44
CA PHE A 837 -28.66 3.35 -26.08
C PHE A 837 -28.28 4.79 -25.73
N LYS A 838 -27.53 5.46 -26.63
CA LYS A 838 -27.17 6.87 -26.46
C LYS A 838 -28.39 7.77 -26.29
N THR A 839 -29.38 7.64 -27.17
CA THR A 839 -30.61 8.44 -27.13
C THR A 839 -31.35 8.26 -25.81
N LYS A 840 -31.49 7.02 -25.33
CA LYS A 840 -32.18 6.73 -24.06
C LYS A 840 -31.48 7.30 -22.83
N LEU A 841 -30.15 7.30 -22.82
CA LEU A 841 -29.40 7.95 -21.74
C LEU A 841 -29.62 9.46 -21.71
N LEU A 842 -29.61 10.11 -22.88
CA LEU A 842 -29.82 11.56 -22.98
C LEU A 842 -31.25 11.96 -22.63
N GLU A 843 -32.25 11.20 -23.08
CA GLU A 843 -33.66 11.39 -22.68
C GLU A 843 -33.79 11.29 -21.16
N ARG A 844 -33.27 10.20 -20.56
CA ARG A 844 -33.35 9.99 -19.12
C ARG A 844 -32.59 11.04 -18.32
N GLY A 845 -31.43 11.48 -18.81
CA GLY A 845 -30.65 12.55 -18.18
C GLY A 845 -31.39 13.87 -18.12
N ARG A 846 -32.05 14.26 -19.22
CA ARG A 846 -32.88 15.47 -19.26
C ARG A 846 -34.04 15.37 -18.28
N GLU A 847 -34.78 14.26 -18.28
CA GLU A 847 -35.88 14.04 -17.33
C GLU A 847 -35.43 14.22 -15.87
N VAL A 848 -34.26 13.68 -15.50
CA VAL A 848 -33.73 13.80 -14.14
C VAL A 848 -33.37 15.25 -13.83
N ILE A 849 -32.61 15.93 -14.71
CA ILE A 849 -32.15 17.31 -14.46
C ILE A 849 -33.32 18.30 -14.43
N ASP A 850 -34.30 18.12 -15.30
CA ASP A 850 -35.51 18.94 -15.35
C ASP A 850 -36.41 18.72 -14.12
N SER A 851 -36.31 17.55 -13.47
CA SER A 851 -37.05 17.24 -12.23
C SER A 851 -36.42 17.83 -10.96
N LEU A 852 -35.18 18.32 -11.03
CA LEU A 852 -34.49 18.92 -9.87
C LEU A 852 -35.11 20.27 -9.51
N LYS A 853 -35.27 20.54 -8.22
CA LYS A 853 -35.68 21.84 -7.68
C LYS A 853 -34.47 22.77 -7.48
N PRO A 854 -34.66 24.10 -7.38
CA PRO A 854 -33.55 25.05 -7.17
C PRO A 854 -32.69 24.75 -5.93
N GLU A 855 -33.28 24.20 -4.89
CA GLU A 855 -32.62 23.80 -3.63
C GLU A 855 -31.97 22.41 -3.67
N ASP A 856 -32.23 21.62 -4.71
CA ASP A 856 -31.69 20.27 -4.83
C ASP A 856 -30.18 20.31 -5.14
N THR A 857 -29.47 19.32 -4.62
CA THR A 857 -28.07 19.07 -4.96
C THR A 857 -27.95 17.67 -5.57
N ALA A 858 -27.41 17.58 -6.78
CA ALA A 858 -27.14 16.31 -7.45
C ALA A 858 -25.67 16.18 -7.82
N LEU A 859 -25.15 14.95 -7.71
CA LEU A 859 -23.76 14.62 -7.94
C LEU A 859 -23.59 13.87 -9.27
N VAL A 860 -22.89 14.48 -10.21
CA VAL A 860 -22.52 13.86 -11.48
C VAL A 860 -21.21 13.10 -11.28
N ILE A 861 -21.22 11.78 -11.45
CA ILE A 861 -20.00 10.98 -11.36
C ILE A 861 -19.33 10.95 -12.73
N VAL A 862 -18.21 11.64 -12.83
CA VAL A 862 -17.44 11.87 -14.05
C VAL A 862 -16.18 11.01 -14.05
N GLY A 863 -15.84 10.44 -15.21
CA GLY A 863 -14.66 9.61 -15.37
C GLY A 863 -14.75 8.80 -16.65
N ARG A 864 -13.98 7.72 -16.72
CA ARG A 864 -14.11 6.74 -17.80
C ARG A 864 -15.21 5.76 -17.44
N ALA A 865 -16.02 5.32 -18.41
CA ALA A 865 -17.16 4.46 -18.12
C ALA A 865 -16.76 3.16 -17.39
N TYR A 866 -15.60 2.58 -17.72
CA TYR A 866 -15.09 1.41 -17.01
C TYR A 866 -14.58 1.67 -15.59
N ASN A 867 -14.46 2.93 -15.18
CA ASN A 867 -14.22 3.30 -13.78
C ASN A 867 -15.53 3.61 -13.08
N THR A 868 -16.40 4.38 -13.73
CA THR A 868 -17.58 4.95 -13.09
C THR A 868 -18.79 4.02 -13.11
N MET A 869 -18.88 3.11 -14.08
CA MET A 869 -20.05 2.25 -14.32
C MET A 869 -19.82 0.79 -13.89
N ASP A 870 -18.56 0.40 -13.65
CA ASP A 870 -18.24 -0.90 -13.09
C ASP A 870 -18.29 -0.83 -11.57
N SER A 871 -19.29 -1.49 -10.97
CA SER A 871 -19.53 -1.40 -9.53
C SER A 871 -18.45 -2.06 -8.67
N GLY A 872 -17.73 -3.03 -9.25
CA GLY A 872 -16.56 -3.64 -8.62
C GLY A 872 -15.32 -2.74 -8.62
N ILE A 873 -15.26 -1.77 -9.55
CA ILE A 873 -14.17 -0.78 -9.63
C ILE A 873 -14.50 0.49 -8.85
N ASN A 874 -15.73 1.02 -8.94
CA ASN A 874 -16.15 2.23 -8.21
C ASN A 874 -16.54 1.98 -6.75
N LEU A 875 -16.53 0.72 -6.29
CA LEU A 875 -16.86 0.32 -4.92
C LEU A 875 -18.28 0.72 -4.47
N GLU A 876 -19.25 0.62 -5.38
CA GLU A 876 -20.65 0.97 -5.18
C GLU A 876 -20.85 2.45 -4.75
N LEU A 877 -19.98 3.36 -5.20
CA LEU A 877 -20.09 4.78 -4.86
C LEU A 877 -21.48 5.38 -5.16
N PRO A 878 -22.12 5.13 -6.32
CA PRO A 878 -23.45 5.68 -6.59
C PRO A 878 -24.50 5.26 -5.55
N GLN A 879 -24.45 3.99 -5.12
CA GLN A 879 -25.37 3.44 -4.12
C GLN A 879 -25.18 4.13 -2.77
N LYS A 880 -23.93 4.34 -2.34
CA LYS A 880 -23.61 5.05 -1.09
C LYS A 880 -24.11 6.49 -1.09
N LEU A 881 -23.96 7.21 -2.21
CA LEU A 881 -24.49 8.56 -2.35
C LEU A 881 -26.03 8.58 -2.24
N ARG A 882 -26.70 7.58 -2.84
CA ARG A 882 -28.15 7.44 -2.76
C ARG A 882 -28.63 7.17 -1.32
N GLU A 883 -27.87 6.38 -0.57
CA GLU A 883 -28.10 6.12 0.87
C GLU A 883 -27.87 7.36 1.74
N MET A 884 -26.99 8.27 1.31
CA MET A 884 -26.79 9.59 1.92
C MET A 884 -27.85 10.62 1.53
N GLY A 885 -28.87 10.23 0.74
CA GLY A 885 -29.94 11.12 0.31
C GLY A 885 -29.55 12.05 -0.85
N THR A 886 -28.54 11.71 -1.65
CA THR A 886 -28.12 12.50 -2.81
C THR A 886 -28.30 11.74 -4.12
N ILE A 887 -28.79 12.42 -5.16
CA ILE A 887 -28.93 11.82 -6.50
C ILE A 887 -27.55 11.71 -7.16
N ALA A 888 -27.20 10.50 -7.62
CA ALA A 888 -25.98 10.24 -8.36
C ALA A 888 -26.28 10.06 -9.86
N ILE A 889 -25.78 10.97 -10.70
CA ILE A 889 -26.04 11.00 -12.15
C ILE A 889 -24.80 10.46 -12.92
N PRO A 890 -24.96 9.44 -13.79
CA PRO A 890 -23.91 9.04 -14.73
C PRO A 890 -23.57 10.18 -15.71
N PHE A 891 -22.28 10.49 -15.88
CA PHE A 891 -21.89 11.60 -16.76
C PHE A 891 -22.33 11.46 -18.23
N ASP A 892 -22.59 10.23 -18.70
CA ASP A 892 -23.04 9.97 -20.07
C ASP A 892 -24.56 10.03 -20.26
N MET A 893 -25.30 10.40 -19.20
CA MET A 893 -26.65 10.96 -19.30
C MET A 893 -26.64 12.46 -19.63
N LEU A 894 -25.47 13.12 -19.56
CA LEU A 894 -25.29 14.49 -20.02
C LEU A 894 -24.93 14.51 -21.51
N ASP A 895 -25.43 15.52 -22.24
CA ASP A 895 -25.12 15.69 -23.65
C ASP A 895 -23.72 16.30 -23.86
N THR A 896 -22.69 15.51 -23.61
CA THR A 896 -21.29 15.94 -23.74
C THR A 896 -20.90 16.28 -25.17
N ASP A 897 -21.59 15.72 -26.16
CA ASP A 897 -21.21 15.87 -27.57
C ASP A 897 -21.60 17.24 -28.11
N SER A 898 -22.77 17.77 -27.74
CA SER A 898 -23.20 19.11 -28.18
C SER A 898 -22.28 20.22 -27.67
N ILE A 899 -21.73 20.05 -26.46
CA ILE A 899 -20.84 21.03 -25.79
C ILE A 899 -19.36 20.89 -26.19
N THR A 900 -18.97 19.78 -26.83
CA THR A 900 -17.59 19.60 -27.32
C THR A 900 -17.33 20.58 -28.47
N ASP A 901 -16.66 21.69 -28.19
CA ASP A 901 -16.24 22.71 -29.17
C ASP A 901 -14.89 22.36 -29.81
N GLY A 902 -14.46 23.15 -30.79
CA GLY A 902 -13.17 22.94 -31.46
C GLY A 902 -11.99 22.96 -30.49
N ALA A 903 -12.02 23.85 -29.49
CA ALA A 903 -10.97 23.93 -28.48
C ALA A 903 -10.84 22.65 -27.64
N LEU A 904 -11.95 22.04 -27.19
CA LEU A 904 -11.91 20.74 -26.51
C LEU A 904 -11.53 19.61 -27.46
N ALA A 905 -12.10 19.61 -28.67
CA ALA A 905 -11.87 18.58 -29.66
C ALA A 905 -10.40 18.50 -30.07
N ASP A 906 -9.76 19.66 -30.26
CA ASP A 906 -8.37 19.77 -30.71
C ASP A 906 -7.38 19.68 -29.54
N GLY A 907 -7.70 20.33 -28.41
CA GLY A 907 -6.81 20.45 -27.26
C GLY A 907 -6.76 19.23 -26.34
N MET A 908 -7.73 18.31 -26.42
CA MET A 908 -7.74 17.07 -25.63
C MET A 908 -7.69 15.86 -26.57
N TYR A 909 -6.53 15.21 -26.66
CA TYR A 909 -6.29 14.09 -27.57
C TYR A 909 -7.22 12.88 -27.34
N TRP A 910 -7.57 12.63 -26.07
CA TRP A 910 -8.32 11.46 -25.63
C TRP A 910 -9.82 11.68 -25.71
N ARG A 911 -10.57 10.78 -26.36
CA ARG A 911 -12.04 10.91 -26.44
C ARG A 911 -12.71 10.92 -25.07
N SER A 912 -12.24 10.08 -24.14
CA SER A 912 -12.78 10.07 -22.77
C SER A 912 -12.48 11.38 -22.04
N GLY A 913 -11.30 11.98 -22.26
CA GLY A 913 -10.93 13.27 -21.68
C GLY A 913 -11.83 14.39 -22.16
N GLN A 914 -12.20 14.38 -23.44
CA GLN A 914 -13.16 15.34 -23.99
C GLN A 914 -14.53 15.22 -23.32
N LYS A 915 -15.06 14.00 -23.18
CA LYS A 915 -16.33 13.77 -22.49
C LYS A 915 -16.29 14.24 -21.04
N ILE A 916 -15.20 13.96 -20.33
CA ILE A 916 -14.96 14.39 -18.94
C ILE A 916 -14.99 15.93 -18.85
N LEU A 917 -14.23 16.63 -19.70
CA LEU A 917 -14.18 18.09 -19.70
C LEU A 917 -15.51 18.72 -20.13
N ALA A 918 -16.19 18.13 -21.11
CA ALA A 918 -17.51 18.59 -21.53
C ALA A 918 -18.56 18.41 -20.44
N ALA A 919 -18.55 17.27 -19.72
CA ALA A 919 -19.38 17.05 -18.55
C ALA A 919 -19.11 18.10 -17.47
N SER A 920 -17.85 18.40 -17.16
CA SER A 920 -17.48 19.46 -16.21
C SER A 920 -18.00 20.84 -16.64
N ARG A 921 -18.00 21.15 -17.94
CA ARG A 921 -18.59 22.39 -18.47
C ARG A 921 -20.11 22.43 -18.34
N LEU A 922 -20.79 21.30 -18.49
CA LEU A 922 -22.24 21.18 -18.29
C LEU A 922 -22.59 21.35 -16.81
N VAL A 923 -21.88 20.65 -15.93
CA VAL A 923 -22.03 20.77 -14.46
C VAL A 923 -21.84 22.22 -14.03
N LYS A 924 -20.81 22.92 -14.52
CA LYS A 924 -20.56 24.33 -14.19
C LYS A 924 -21.72 25.28 -14.56
N LYS A 925 -22.58 24.92 -15.52
CA LYS A 925 -23.69 25.77 -15.98
C LYS A 925 -24.93 25.67 -15.10
N ASP A 926 -25.02 24.68 -14.22
CA ASP A 926 -26.17 24.42 -13.37
C ASP A 926 -25.72 24.36 -11.91
N GLU A 927 -26.13 25.36 -11.11
CA GLU A 927 -25.69 25.51 -9.72
C GLU A 927 -26.12 24.34 -8.80
N ARG A 928 -27.09 23.52 -9.25
CA ARG A 928 -27.57 22.33 -8.55
C ARG A 928 -26.65 21.12 -8.74
N LEU A 929 -25.77 21.15 -9.75
CA LEU A 929 -24.93 20.02 -10.13
C LEU A 929 -23.49 20.19 -9.61
N PHE A 930 -22.97 19.12 -9.02
CA PHE A 930 -21.57 19.02 -8.59
C PHE A 930 -20.93 17.76 -9.16
N SER A 931 -19.63 17.78 -9.45
CA SER A 931 -18.94 16.62 -10.02
C SER A 931 -18.15 15.83 -8.98
N ILE A 932 -18.20 14.50 -9.08
CA ILE A 932 -17.25 13.60 -8.45
C ILE A 932 -16.42 12.97 -9.54
N TYR A 933 -15.12 13.23 -9.54
CA TYR A 933 -14.20 12.67 -10.52
C TYR A 933 -13.58 11.35 -10.04
N ILE A 934 -13.73 10.28 -10.81
CA ILE A 934 -13.11 8.96 -10.53
C ILE A 934 -12.00 8.66 -11.53
N THR A 935 -10.78 8.50 -11.01
CA THR A 935 -9.59 8.10 -11.77
C THR A 935 -8.80 6.99 -11.06
N ASN A 936 -7.79 6.43 -11.73
CA ASN A 936 -6.88 5.44 -11.19
C ASN A 936 -5.43 5.95 -11.21
N PHE A 937 -4.65 5.51 -10.23
CA PHE A 937 -3.20 5.67 -10.25
C PHE A 937 -2.58 5.03 -11.51
N GLY A 938 -1.59 5.70 -12.10
CA GLY A 938 -0.95 5.27 -13.35
C GLY A 938 -1.79 5.50 -14.61
N CYS A 939 -2.81 6.36 -14.56
CA CYS A 939 -3.57 6.76 -15.74
C CYS A 939 -2.80 7.82 -16.55
N GLY A 940 -2.10 7.36 -17.59
CA GLY A 940 -1.36 8.25 -18.49
C GLY A 940 -2.19 9.38 -19.09
N PRO A 941 -3.43 9.15 -19.57
CA PRO A 941 -4.28 10.22 -20.07
C PRO A 941 -4.69 11.32 -19.07
N ASP A 942 -4.57 11.08 -17.76
CA ASP A 942 -4.92 12.05 -16.72
C ASP A 942 -3.70 12.77 -16.15
N SER A 943 -2.50 12.24 -16.41
CA SER A 943 -1.22 12.88 -16.12
C SER A 943 -0.92 13.90 -17.19
#